data_AF-A0AAN8NJ35-F1
#
_entry.id   AF-A0AAN8NJ35-F1
#
_cell.length_a   1.000
_cell.length_b   1.000
_cell.length_c   1.000
_cell.angle_alpha   90.00
_cell.angle_beta   90.00
_cell.angle_gamma   90.00
#
_symmetry.space_group_name_H-M   'P 1'
#
loop_
_entity.id
_entity.type
_entity.pdbx_description
1 polymer ?
#
loop_
_entity_poly.entity_id
_entity_poly.type
_entity_poly.pdbx_seq_one_letter_code
_entity_poly.pdbx_strand_id
1 'polypeptide(L)'
;MRLQSLVISTLLSFVYLHVLFITESHAQYLGHATVINISPTLLNTAAAPTIDRSFISYSLEHMAMPAFLNTQILKNLMEIWKSKTGSRPGIRIGGSGMDKTTYVPTFDKPVMWTAIPSPQYLVGPSYFNLVRDYFPSDTQITFGLNLVNKTDNWQNTVDFAVAADENIPQVDLFEIGNEPDLYILGKQRPRGWTGRDYAEEWKSVANRVKAVLPNAQFQPAVFAGSLKDEFDLNSLIRAGINSNEYNIPTYSLHFYAQSACSGKPNLDSLANHNILGQQLQRFDPQIAAAEAGGARFTMAESNTVSCSGFVDVSDTFASALWLVDYSLAAAAKNIDRIYFHNGPTTPYSLFIPRGADGLESGIRPIFYGVYFLAEALALPEQDSTTKFLVKPIDLPGSPSDIAVYGLYSNRVQKPNLDIMETTKVAYTTTVSETSTMFYTDMLETVKSVSTISIIKSIATSVKCITTTAVYIIPNPTTVTKTTTLQGIETTTFERQLADGSTITQTTEIAYPMVTTLVLPTITRIRTTSQRVLTSYVLSTIWTSQTITVTKIITRTTPLVYTTSSVYAVPTILTSTQTKAITNPQATNIPNFPSYDGVFLARAVILNLSPYNTSDEKVLNCRSCSAPSPAMYGTVGQRKSTRVTVNGFQPGHRLKLVRLRGPGLNAKAGVNVSGIAFNEDTGIVMNTPRPGSIYVERDGTARFDILASEAVLLVDERVL
;
A
#
# COMPACT_ATOMS: atom_id res chain seq x y z
N MET A 1 62.42 30.41 -27.81
CA MET A 1 61.98 29.15 -27.16
C MET A 1 60.96 29.42 -26.03
N ARG A 2 59.89 30.20 -26.29
CA ARG A 2 58.82 30.51 -25.31
C ARG A 2 57.39 30.45 -25.89
N LEU A 3 57.22 30.11 -27.17
CA LEU A 3 55.89 29.97 -27.80
C LEU A 3 55.36 28.52 -27.81
N GLN A 4 56.21 27.51 -27.61
CA GLN A 4 55.78 26.11 -27.65
C GLN A 4 55.21 25.57 -26.31
N SER A 5 55.56 26.16 -25.16
CA SER A 5 55.04 25.64 -23.87
C SER A 5 53.62 26.12 -23.56
N LEU A 6 53.19 27.27 -24.11
CA LEU A 6 51.86 27.81 -23.85
C LEU A 6 50.77 27.03 -24.61
N VAL A 7 51.06 26.57 -25.83
CA VAL A 7 50.12 25.81 -26.67
C VAL A 7 49.92 24.39 -26.12
N ILE A 8 50.96 23.78 -25.55
CA ILE A 8 50.85 22.45 -24.94
C ILE A 8 50.04 22.51 -23.64
N SER A 9 50.22 23.56 -22.82
CA SER A 9 49.44 23.74 -21.59
C SER A 9 47.97 24.01 -21.85
N THR A 10 47.61 24.77 -22.88
CA THR A 10 46.20 25.01 -23.22
C THR A 10 45.53 23.80 -23.87
N LEU A 11 46.25 23.03 -24.70
CA LEU A 11 45.72 21.77 -25.23
C LEU A 11 45.52 20.72 -24.12
N LEU A 12 46.46 20.56 -23.19
CA LEU A 12 46.31 19.61 -22.08
C LEU A 12 45.14 20.00 -21.17
N SER A 13 44.95 21.30 -20.88
CA SER A 13 43.81 21.78 -20.10
C SER A 13 42.48 21.58 -20.84
N PHE A 14 42.44 21.78 -22.17
CA PHE A 14 41.24 21.53 -22.97
C PHE A 14 40.89 20.05 -23.05
N VAL A 15 41.89 19.17 -23.19
CA VAL A 15 41.72 17.71 -23.18
C VAL A 15 41.32 17.23 -21.79
N TYR A 16 41.87 17.77 -20.70
CA TYR A 16 41.43 17.44 -19.34
C TYR A 16 39.99 17.89 -19.07
N LEU A 17 39.61 19.10 -19.51
CA LEU A 17 38.24 19.59 -19.37
C LEU A 17 37.25 18.76 -20.21
N HIS A 18 37.62 18.39 -21.44
CA HIS A 18 36.77 17.56 -22.30
C HIS A 18 36.70 16.11 -21.82
N VAL A 19 37.79 15.54 -21.29
CA VAL A 19 37.75 14.18 -20.72
C VAL A 19 36.93 14.18 -19.43
N LEU A 20 37.03 15.19 -18.56
CA LEU A 20 36.16 15.32 -17.37
C LEU A 20 34.68 15.49 -17.75
N PHE A 21 34.35 16.37 -18.71
CA PHE A 21 32.99 16.53 -19.22
C PHE A 21 32.46 15.26 -19.92
N ILE A 22 33.30 14.53 -20.66
CA ILE A 22 32.93 13.27 -21.31
C ILE A 22 32.77 12.15 -20.27
N THR A 23 33.58 12.12 -19.19
CA THR A 23 33.43 11.14 -18.11
C THR A 23 32.25 11.44 -17.19
N GLU A 24 31.93 12.71 -16.90
CA GLU A 24 30.73 13.09 -16.15
C GLU A 24 29.46 12.91 -16.98
N SER A 25 29.49 13.22 -18.28
CA SER A 25 28.36 12.94 -19.18
C SER A 25 28.18 11.45 -19.47
N HIS A 26 29.26 10.65 -19.59
CA HIS A 26 29.13 9.18 -19.70
C HIS A 26 28.74 8.53 -18.37
N ALA A 27 29.13 9.09 -17.21
CA ALA A 27 28.62 8.65 -15.91
C ALA A 27 27.12 8.97 -15.72
N GLN A 28 26.60 10.01 -16.38
CA GLN A 28 25.16 10.29 -16.44
C GLN A 28 24.39 9.38 -17.41
N TYR A 29 25.05 8.76 -18.40
CA TYR A 29 24.41 7.79 -19.31
C TYR A 29 24.50 6.33 -18.84
N LEU A 30 25.50 5.99 -18.03
CA LEU A 30 25.55 4.73 -17.27
C LEU A 30 24.79 4.92 -15.95
N GLY A 31 23.45 4.91 -16.05
CA GLY A 31 22.54 5.15 -14.93
C GLY A 31 22.98 4.41 -13.67
N HIS A 32 23.50 5.17 -12.70
CA HIS A 32 23.81 4.63 -11.39
C HIS A 32 22.51 4.15 -10.76
N ALA A 33 22.38 2.85 -10.53
CA ALA A 33 21.28 2.32 -9.74
C ALA A 33 21.39 2.93 -8.34
N THR A 34 20.33 3.58 -7.87
CA THR A 34 20.26 4.04 -6.49
C THR A 34 20.13 2.80 -5.61
N VAL A 35 21.18 2.50 -4.84
CA VAL A 35 21.19 1.39 -3.90
C VAL A 35 20.69 1.90 -2.55
N ILE A 36 19.57 1.35 -2.09
CA ILE A 36 18.91 1.68 -0.83
C ILE A 36 19.11 0.49 0.11
N ASN A 37 19.96 0.68 1.11
CA ASN A 37 20.20 -0.33 2.14
C ASN A 37 19.22 -0.12 3.30
N ILE A 38 18.25 -1.01 3.46
CA ILE A 38 17.33 -1.01 4.60
C ILE A 38 17.75 -2.14 5.54
N SER A 39 17.81 -1.85 6.83
CA SER A 39 18.10 -2.88 7.82
C SER A 39 16.94 -3.88 7.87
N PRO A 40 17.19 -5.20 7.86
CA PRO A 40 16.13 -6.20 7.94
C PRO A 40 15.42 -6.22 9.30
N THR A 41 16.12 -5.75 10.34
CA THR A 41 15.63 -5.69 11.72
C THR A 41 16.13 -4.44 12.41
N LEU A 42 15.37 -3.98 13.41
CA LEU A 42 15.82 -2.96 14.35
C LEU A 42 16.18 -3.63 15.69
N LEU A 43 17.43 -3.46 16.12
CA LEU A 43 17.89 -3.88 17.46
C LEU A 43 17.41 -2.85 18.50
N ASN A 44 17.00 -3.30 19.69
CA ASN A 44 16.56 -2.46 20.82
C ASN A 44 15.35 -1.54 20.55
N THR A 45 14.17 -2.14 20.34
CA THR A 45 12.93 -1.41 19.99
C THR A 45 12.17 -0.79 21.18
N ALA A 46 12.79 -0.68 22.35
CA ALA A 46 12.14 -0.10 23.53
C ALA A 46 11.82 1.41 23.42
N ALA A 47 12.31 2.11 22.38
CA ALA A 47 12.23 3.57 22.28
C ALA A 47 11.50 4.12 21.03
N ALA A 48 11.14 3.29 20.04
CA ALA A 48 10.44 3.78 18.85
C ALA A 48 8.91 3.62 19.01
N PRO A 49 8.11 4.65 18.66
CA PRO A 49 6.67 4.61 18.84
C PRO A 49 5.97 3.86 17.71
N THR A 50 4.89 3.16 18.06
CA THR A 50 4.02 2.49 17.08
C THR A 50 2.98 3.45 16.55
N ILE A 51 2.61 3.31 15.28
CA ILE A 51 1.58 4.16 14.66
C ILE A 51 0.18 3.84 15.21
N ASP A 52 -0.59 4.88 15.56
CA ASP A 52 -2.01 4.76 15.92
C ASP A 52 -2.85 4.27 14.73
N ARG A 53 -3.87 3.45 14.97
CA ARG A 53 -4.69 2.92 13.88
C ARG A 53 -5.57 3.97 13.21
N SER A 54 -5.80 5.09 13.89
CA SER A 54 -6.52 6.27 13.40
C SER A 54 -5.57 7.43 13.08
N PHE A 55 -4.30 7.13 12.80
CA PHE A 55 -3.23 8.10 12.58
C PHE A 55 -3.59 9.22 11.60
N ILE A 56 -4.28 8.88 10.50
CA ILE A 56 -4.87 9.87 9.60
C ILE A 56 -6.33 10.10 9.97
N SER A 57 -6.64 11.36 10.26
CA SER A 57 -7.93 11.85 10.73
C SER A 57 -8.32 13.12 9.99
N TYR A 58 -9.55 13.60 10.20
CA TYR A 58 -10.10 14.75 9.47
C TYR A 58 -10.35 15.92 10.41
N SER A 59 -9.88 17.11 10.06
CA SER A 59 -10.34 18.35 10.68
C SER A 59 -11.37 19.03 9.77
N LEU A 60 -12.49 19.45 10.35
CA LEU A 60 -13.60 20.12 9.70
C LEU A 60 -14.01 21.34 10.53
N GLU A 61 -14.48 22.38 9.87
CA GLU A 61 -15.04 23.54 10.55
C GLU A 61 -16.47 23.26 11.04
N HIS A 62 -16.88 23.85 12.18
CA HIS A 62 -18.28 23.77 12.65
C HIS A 62 -19.28 24.17 11.56
N MET A 63 -19.01 25.26 10.84
CA MET A 63 -19.94 25.76 9.83
C MET A 63 -19.97 24.92 8.55
N ALA A 64 -18.97 24.07 8.33
CA ALA A 64 -18.88 23.20 7.15
C ALA A 64 -19.60 21.86 7.35
N MET A 65 -20.01 21.52 8.58
CA MET A 65 -20.64 20.24 8.89
C MET A 65 -21.87 19.95 8.01
N PRO A 66 -22.84 20.87 7.80
CA PRO A 66 -23.96 20.60 6.91
C PRO A 66 -23.54 20.21 5.48
N ALA A 67 -22.47 20.81 4.94
CA ALA A 67 -22.00 20.48 3.60
C ALA A 67 -21.39 19.07 3.53
N PHE A 68 -20.53 18.73 4.48
CA PHE A 68 -19.86 17.41 4.50
C PHE A 68 -20.80 16.26 4.86
N LEU A 69 -21.72 16.49 5.80
CA LEU A 69 -22.59 15.45 6.34
C LEU A 69 -23.84 15.18 5.49
N ASN A 70 -24.10 15.97 4.46
CA ASN A 70 -25.23 15.77 3.55
C ASN A 70 -25.04 14.58 2.57
N THR A 71 -23.84 13.98 2.52
CA THR A 71 -23.51 12.88 1.60
C THR A 71 -22.75 11.77 2.30
N GLN A 72 -22.71 10.57 1.74
CA GLN A 72 -21.96 9.44 2.33
C GLN A 72 -20.45 9.45 2.01
N ILE A 73 -19.94 10.43 1.27
CA ILE A 73 -18.54 10.44 0.83
C ILE A 73 -17.59 10.32 2.03
N LEU A 74 -17.72 11.20 3.04
CA LEU A 74 -16.85 11.16 4.21
C LEU A 74 -16.90 9.80 4.93
N LYS A 75 -18.10 9.24 5.18
CA LYS A 75 -18.21 7.91 5.82
C LYS A 75 -17.50 6.83 5.00
N ASN A 76 -17.68 6.82 3.68
CA ASN A 76 -17.09 5.82 2.81
C ASN A 76 -15.55 5.93 2.77
N LEU A 77 -15.02 7.15 2.74
CA LEU A 77 -13.57 7.38 2.82
C LEU A 77 -12.99 6.93 4.17
N MET A 78 -13.68 7.21 5.28
CA MET A 78 -13.30 6.73 6.61
C MET A 78 -13.35 5.20 6.71
N GLU A 79 -14.34 4.56 6.07
CA GLU A 79 -14.48 3.11 6.04
C GLU A 79 -13.36 2.43 5.23
N ILE A 80 -12.90 3.06 4.14
CA ILE A 80 -11.74 2.59 3.40
C ILE A 80 -10.50 2.50 4.30
N TRP A 81 -10.24 3.54 5.11
CA TRP A 81 -9.14 3.52 6.08
C TRP A 81 -9.36 2.42 7.12
N LYS A 82 -10.52 2.41 7.78
CA LYS A 82 -10.86 1.42 8.83
C LYS A 82 -10.71 -0.03 8.36
N SER A 83 -11.21 -0.34 7.16
CA SER A 83 -11.15 -1.69 6.59
C SER A 83 -9.72 -2.20 6.39
N LYS A 84 -8.74 -1.29 6.32
CA LYS A 84 -7.32 -1.62 6.19
C LYS A 84 -6.63 -1.59 7.54
N THR A 85 -6.80 -0.54 8.34
CA THR A 85 -5.99 -0.31 9.56
C THR A 85 -6.64 -0.83 10.84
N GLY A 86 -7.91 -1.24 10.78
CA GLY A 86 -8.67 -1.76 11.92
C GLY A 86 -9.26 -0.71 12.85
N SER A 87 -9.06 0.59 12.61
CA SER A 87 -9.73 1.66 13.40
C SER A 87 -10.12 2.83 12.53
N ARG A 88 -11.21 3.49 12.92
CA ARG A 88 -11.81 4.58 12.15
C ARG A 88 -11.02 5.88 12.35
N PRO A 89 -10.77 6.67 11.28
CA PRO A 89 -10.28 8.03 11.43
C PRO A 89 -11.11 8.84 12.44
N GLY A 90 -10.46 9.65 13.27
CA GLY A 90 -11.14 10.60 14.13
C GLY A 90 -11.60 11.84 13.36
N ILE A 91 -12.51 12.60 13.97
CA ILE A 91 -13.00 13.89 13.47
C ILE A 91 -12.67 14.98 14.49
N ARG A 92 -11.96 16.02 14.06
CA ARG A 92 -11.79 17.25 14.82
C ARG A 92 -12.70 18.31 14.23
N ILE A 93 -13.67 18.77 15.01
CA ILE A 93 -14.61 19.83 14.65
C ILE A 93 -14.10 21.11 15.31
N GLY A 94 -13.64 22.08 14.53
CA GLY A 94 -13.03 23.29 15.07
C GLY A 94 -12.79 24.33 13.98
N GLY A 95 -11.52 24.70 13.79
CA GLY A 95 -11.05 25.65 12.78
C GLY A 95 -11.30 27.12 13.13
N SER A 96 -11.00 28.02 12.20
CA SER A 96 -11.08 29.48 12.41
C SER A 96 -12.50 29.98 12.71
N GLY A 97 -13.52 29.21 12.34
CA GLY A 97 -14.91 29.52 12.66
C GLY A 97 -15.34 29.17 14.07
N MET A 98 -14.60 28.30 14.76
CA MET A 98 -14.87 27.88 16.13
C MET A 98 -15.00 29.07 17.09
N ASP A 99 -14.08 30.03 16.97
CA ASP A 99 -14.08 31.27 17.77
C ASP A 99 -15.07 32.34 17.28
N LYS A 100 -15.93 31.97 16.33
CA LYS A 100 -17.07 32.76 15.86
C LYS A 100 -18.37 32.00 16.06
N THR A 101 -18.36 30.88 16.77
CA THR A 101 -19.55 30.06 17.02
C THR A 101 -20.23 30.47 18.31
N THR A 102 -21.55 30.62 18.24
CA THR A 102 -22.43 30.89 19.38
C THR A 102 -23.54 29.85 19.39
N TYR A 103 -23.67 29.12 20.49
CA TYR A 103 -24.76 28.16 20.66
C TYR A 103 -26.06 28.90 21.03
N VAL A 104 -27.16 28.57 20.37
CA VAL A 104 -28.47 29.19 20.62
C VAL A 104 -29.50 28.07 20.81
N PRO A 105 -29.87 27.74 22.07
CA PRO A 105 -30.76 26.62 22.37
C PRO A 105 -32.14 26.69 21.68
N THR A 106 -32.61 27.90 21.38
CA THR A 106 -33.90 28.13 20.71
C THR A 106 -33.79 28.20 19.19
N PHE A 107 -32.59 28.07 18.62
CA PHE A 107 -32.37 28.17 17.19
C PHE A 107 -32.67 26.83 16.50
N ASP A 108 -33.53 26.85 15.48
CA ASP A 108 -34.10 25.64 14.87
C ASP A 108 -33.19 25.00 13.80
N LYS A 109 -32.21 25.74 13.29
CA LYS A 109 -31.28 25.27 12.25
C LYS A 109 -29.95 24.78 12.84
N PRO A 110 -29.26 23.86 12.16
CA PRO A 110 -27.99 23.34 12.64
C PRO A 110 -26.92 24.42 12.69
N VAL A 111 -26.75 25.19 11.61
CA VAL A 111 -25.83 26.33 11.57
C VAL A 111 -26.41 27.45 10.70
N MET A 112 -26.16 28.70 11.07
CA MET A 112 -26.41 29.87 10.22
C MET A 112 -25.37 30.95 10.47
N TRP A 113 -24.90 31.59 9.39
CA TRP A 113 -24.08 32.79 9.50
C TRP A 113 -24.94 34.04 9.69
N THR A 114 -24.51 34.95 10.56
CA THR A 114 -25.11 36.28 10.71
C THR A 114 -24.01 37.34 10.83
N ALA A 115 -24.26 38.52 10.28
CA ALA A 115 -23.39 39.69 10.44
C ALA A 115 -23.75 40.55 11.68
N ILE A 116 -24.89 40.27 12.32
CA ILE A 116 -25.51 41.14 13.34
C ILE A 116 -25.53 40.40 14.68
N PRO A 117 -25.17 41.06 15.81
CA PRO A 117 -24.56 42.40 15.90
C PRO A 117 -23.10 42.43 15.42
N SER A 118 -22.50 41.26 15.21
CA SER A 118 -21.17 41.06 14.63
C SER A 118 -21.13 39.74 13.86
N PRO A 119 -20.18 39.54 12.91
CA PRO A 119 -20.03 38.29 12.18
C PRO A 119 -19.82 37.06 13.07
N GLN A 120 -20.75 36.11 13.02
CA GLN A 120 -20.73 34.87 13.80
C GLN A 120 -21.53 33.74 13.13
N TYR A 121 -21.37 32.52 13.63
CA TYR A 121 -22.16 31.34 13.30
C TYR A 121 -23.04 30.97 14.50
N LEU A 122 -24.35 31.01 14.30
CA LEU A 122 -25.32 30.52 15.28
C LEU A 122 -25.52 29.02 15.07
N VAL A 123 -25.43 28.25 16.16
CA VAL A 123 -25.61 26.80 16.17
C VAL A 123 -26.81 26.43 17.01
N GLY A 124 -27.74 25.64 16.47
CA GLY A 124 -28.95 25.19 17.15
C GLY A 124 -28.91 23.70 17.52
N PRO A 125 -29.86 23.18 18.32
CA PRO A 125 -29.84 21.78 18.76
C PRO A 125 -29.85 20.74 17.63
N SER A 126 -30.41 21.06 16.45
CA SER A 126 -30.40 20.17 15.29
C SER A 126 -28.99 19.87 14.75
N TYR A 127 -27.99 20.68 15.11
CA TYR A 127 -26.58 20.41 14.82
C TYR A 127 -26.07 19.13 15.47
N PHE A 128 -26.40 18.90 16.75
CA PHE A 128 -25.89 17.74 17.47
C PHE A 128 -26.47 16.45 16.92
N ASN A 129 -27.77 16.45 16.58
CA ASN A 129 -28.42 15.33 15.89
C ASN A 129 -27.75 15.05 14.55
N LEU A 130 -27.46 16.09 13.76
CA LEU A 130 -26.78 15.94 12.47
C LEU A 130 -25.42 15.25 12.62
N VAL A 131 -24.61 15.63 13.62
CA VAL A 131 -23.30 15.02 13.87
C VAL A 131 -23.45 13.59 14.39
N ARG A 132 -24.28 13.38 15.44
CA ARG A 132 -24.52 12.09 16.08
C ARG A 132 -25.00 11.03 15.07
N ASP A 133 -26.00 11.38 14.26
CA ASP A 133 -26.67 10.44 13.36
C ASP A 133 -25.81 10.14 12.12
N TYR A 134 -24.88 11.05 11.79
CA TYR A 134 -23.95 10.82 10.71
C TYR A 134 -22.82 9.87 11.13
N PHE A 135 -22.11 10.14 12.21
CA PHE A 135 -20.92 9.34 12.52
C PHE A 135 -21.27 8.02 13.21
N PRO A 136 -20.67 6.89 12.80
CA PRO A 136 -20.73 5.65 13.57
C PRO A 136 -20.30 5.86 15.03
N SER A 137 -20.85 5.08 15.96
CA SER A 137 -20.59 5.23 17.40
C SER A 137 -19.13 5.01 17.81
N ASP A 138 -18.32 4.38 16.95
CA ASP A 138 -16.87 4.17 17.16
C ASP A 138 -16.01 5.31 16.60
N THR A 139 -16.62 6.41 16.15
CA THR A 139 -15.89 7.59 15.66
C THR A 139 -15.46 8.44 16.85
N GLN A 140 -14.17 8.72 16.98
CA GLN A 140 -13.67 9.64 17.99
C GLN A 140 -13.86 11.10 17.52
N ILE A 141 -14.56 11.92 18.31
CA ILE A 141 -14.80 13.34 17.99
C ILE A 141 -14.09 14.25 19.00
N THR A 142 -13.21 15.11 18.47
CA THR A 142 -12.67 16.26 19.18
C THR A 142 -13.53 17.48 18.86
N PHE A 143 -14.15 18.08 19.86
CA PHE A 143 -15.17 19.13 19.70
C PHE A 143 -14.65 20.51 20.13
N GLY A 144 -14.75 21.47 19.23
CA GLY A 144 -14.28 22.83 19.41
C GLY A 144 -15.21 23.72 20.22
N LEU A 145 -14.63 24.56 21.07
CA LEU A 145 -15.31 25.53 21.93
C LEU A 145 -14.71 26.92 21.76
N ASN A 146 -15.57 27.93 21.71
CA ASN A 146 -15.19 29.32 21.49
C ASN A 146 -14.48 29.92 22.73
N LEU A 147 -13.29 30.48 22.53
CA LEU A 147 -12.51 31.23 23.55
C LEU A 147 -12.47 32.74 23.29
N VAL A 148 -13.09 33.25 22.23
CA VAL A 148 -13.11 34.69 21.95
C VAL A 148 -14.27 35.37 22.67
N ASN A 149 -13.99 35.83 23.89
CA ASN A 149 -14.91 36.60 24.72
C ASN A 149 -14.19 37.76 25.43
N LYS A 150 -14.78 38.95 25.44
CA LYS A 150 -14.21 40.15 26.08
C LYS A 150 -14.88 40.51 27.42
N THR A 151 -15.85 39.72 27.86
CA THR A 151 -16.71 40.02 29.02
C THR A 151 -16.56 39.02 30.18
N ASP A 152 -15.67 38.03 30.04
CA ASP A 152 -15.52 36.86 30.94
C ASP A 152 -16.82 36.02 31.15
N ASN A 153 -17.86 36.30 30.35
CA ASN A 153 -19.10 35.54 30.39
C ASN A 153 -19.02 34.28 29.51
N TRP A 154 -18.44 33.21 30.06
CA TRP A 154 -18.27 31.92 29.37
C TRP A 154 -19.50 31.02 29.37
N GLN A 155 -20.68 31.49 29.81
CA GLN A 155 -21.86 30.63 29.94
C GLN A 155 -22.23 29.95 28.62
N ASN A 156 -22.17 30.68 27.50
CA ASN A 156 -22.46 30.10 26.19
C ASN A 156 -21.50 28.97 25.80
N THR A 157 -20.21 29.14 26.09
CA THR A 157 -19.18 28.12 25.84
C THR A 157 -19.44 26.87 26.69
N VAL A 158 -19.83 27.05 27.95
CA VAL A 158 -20.19 25.94 28.86
C VAL A 158 -21.46 25.24 28.39
N ASP A 159 -22.52 25.99 28.05
CA ASP A 159 -23.77 25.43 27.53
C ASP A 159 -23.54 24.65 26.23
N PHE A 160 -22.62 25.13 25.37
CA PHE A 160 -22.27 24.44 24.13
C PHE A 160 -21.54 23.13 24.39
N ALA A 161 -20.63 23.09 25.37
CA ALA A 161 -19.94 21.88 25.80
C ALA A 161 -20.92 20.85 26.37
N VAL A 162 -21.83 21.27 27.25
CA VAL A 162 -22.88 20.41 27.82
C VAL A 162 -23.79 19.85 26.72
N ALA A 163 -24.27 20.71 25.82
CA ALA A 163 -25.13 20.26 24.73
C ALA A 163 -24.42 19.28 23.79
N ALA A 164 -23.12 19.45 23.54
CA ALA A 164 -22.32 18.52 22.75
C ALA A 164 -22.14 17.16 23.47
N ASP A 165 -21.75 17.16 24.74
CA ASP A 165 -21.55 15.96 25.57
C ASP A 165 -22.85 15.12 25.67
N GLU A 166 -23.98 15.78 25.94
CA GLU A 166 -25.27 15.11 26.11
C GLU A 166 -25.84 14.53 24.81
N ASN A 167 -25.57 15.18 23.67
CA ASN A 167 -26.26 14.88 22.41
C ASN A 167 -25.37 14.25 21.33
N ILE A 168 -24.06 14.17 21.53
CA ILE A 168 -23.10 13.50 20.65
C ILE A 168 -22.25 12.53 21.48
N PRO A 169 -22.69 11.27 21.66
CA PRO A 169 -21.96 10.26 22.45
C PRO A 169 -20.54 9.96 21.96
N GLN A 170 -20.21 10.37 20.73
CA GLN A 170 -18.90 10.24 20.10
C GLN A 170 -17.89 11.32 20.53
N VAL A 171 -18.30 12.35 21.29
CA VAL A 171 -17.39 13.41 21.77
C VAL A 171 -16.47 12.85 22.85
N ASP A 172 -15.18 12.82 22.54
CA ASP A 172 -14.15 12.31 23.44
C ASP A 172 -13.35 13.45 24.09
N LEU A 173 -13.12 14.54 23.36
CA LEU A 173 -12.21 15.63 23.75
C LEU A 173 -12.82 17.00 23.44
N PHE A 174 -12.57 17.98 24.28
CA PHE A 174 -12.85 19.39 24.01
C PHE A 174 -11.58 20.19 23.68
N GLU A 175 -11.64 21.01 22.63
CA GLU A 175 -10.66 22.06 22.34
C GLU A 175 -11.24 23.42 22.74
N ILE A 176 -10.48 24.28 23.40
CA ILE A 176 -10.93 25.62 23.81
C ILE A 176 -10.04 26.67 23.13
N GLY A 177 -10.63 27.39 22.17
CA GLY A 177 -9.93 28.36 21.32
C GLY A 177 -9.13 27.71 20.19
N ASN A 178 -9.07 28.38 19.04
CA ASN A 178 -8.35 27.94 17.84
C ASN A 178 -7.30 28.96 17.45
N GLU A 179 -6.04 28.54 17.35
CA GLU A 179 -4.90 29.40 17.01
C GLU A 179 -4.82 30.68 17.85
N PRO A 180 -4.86 30.58 19.19
CA PRO A 180 -4.81 31.74 20.07
C PRO A 180 -3.53 32.57 19.87
N ASP A 181 -2.44 31.97 19.41
CA ASP A 181 -1.21 32.67 19.04
C ASP A 181 -1.37 33.65 17.85
N LEU A 182 -2.52 33.63 17.17
CA LEU A 182 -2.92 34.60 16.14
C LEU A 182 -3.96 35.62 16.63
N TYR A 183 -4.41 35.58 17.89
CA TYR A 183 -5.48 36.46 18.39
C TYR A 183 -5.12 37.95 18.42
N ILE A 184 -3.83 38.28 18.55
CA ILE A 184 -3.38 39.67 18.40
C ILE A 184 -3.55 40.13 16.96
N LEU A 185 -3.13 39.29 16.00
CA LEU A 185 -3.20 39.59 14.58
C LEU A 185 -4.66 39.73 14.12
N GLY A 186 -5.55 38.86 14.61
CA GLY A 186 -6.99 38.91 14.30
C GLY A 186 -7.79 39.91 15.17
N LYS A 187 -7.13 40.68 16.06
CA LYS A 187 -7.74 41.69 16.94
C LYS A 187 -8.75 41.14 17.96
N GLN A 188 -8.68 39.84 18.27
CA GLN A 188 -9.47 39.22 19.33
C GLN A 188 -8.90 39.54 20.73
N ARG A 189 -7.59 39.77 20.83
CA ARG A 189 -6.89 40.15 22.06
C ARG A 189 -6.01 41.40 21.86
N PRO A 190 -5.77 42.19 22.92
CA PRO A 190 -4.93 43.39 22.83
C PRO A 190 -3.46 43.03 22.58
N ARG A 191 -2.68 44.00 22.10
CA ARG A 191 -1.23 43.85 21.95
C ARG A 191 -0.60 43.55 23.31
N GLY A 192 0.35 42.61 23.33
CA GLY A 192 1.05 42.18 24.54
C GLY A 192 0.40 41.00 25.25
N TRP A 193 -0.73 40.48 24.74
CA TRP A 193 -1.30 39.21 25.18
C TRP A 193 -0.39 38.03 24.78
N THR A 194 -0.14 37.12 25.71
CA THR A 194 0.87 36.06 25.62
C THR A 194 0.26 34.68 25.86
N GLY A 195 1.07 33.63 25.69
CA GLY A 195 0.68 32.26 26.04
C GLY A 195 0.32 32.08 27.53
N ARG A 196 0.81 32.93 28.43
CA ARG A 196 0.40 32.95 29.84
C ARG A 196 -1.01 33.49 30.03
N ASP A 197 -1.35 34.58 29.36
CA ASP A 197 -2.70 35.14 29.40
C ASP A 197 -3.71 34.14 28.81
N TYR A 198 -3.33 33.48 27.70
CA TYR A 198 -4.08 32.33 27.17
C TYR A 198 -4.28 31.24 28.23
N ALA A 199 -3.22 30.83 28.92
CA ALA A 199 -3.31 29.76 29.91
C ALA A 199 -4.26 30.12 31.06
N GLU A 200 -4.29 31.38 31.50
CA GLU A 200 -5.24 31.85 32.53
C GLU A 200 -6.69 31.80 32.03
N GLU A 201 -6.96 32.32 30.84
CA GLU A 201 -8.30 32.30 30.24
C GLU A 201 -8.76 30.87 29.96
N TRP A 202 -7.90 30.03 29.39
CA TRP A 202 -8.18 28.63 29.11
C TRP A 202 -8.56 27.87 30.39
N LYS A 203 -7.79 28.04 31.48
CA LYS A 203 -8.10 27.42 32.78
C LYS A 203 -9.43 27.91 33.34
N SER A 204 -9.75 29.20 33.19
CA SER A 204 -11.05 29.75 33.61
C SER A 204 -12.22 29.01 32.93
N VAL A 205 -12.13 28.82 31.60
CA VAL A 205 -13.16 28.11 30.84
C VAL A 205 -13.18 26.61 31.17
N ALA A 206 -12.01 25.95 31.16
CA ALA A 206 -11.90 24.52 31.44
C ALA A 206 -12.44 24.15 32.83
N ASN A 207 -12.16 24.98 33.85
CA ASN A 207 -12.71 24.79 35.20
C ASN A 207 -14.24 24.92 35.23
N ARG A 208 -14.82 25.87 34.49
CA ARG A 208 -16.29 26.02 34.39
C ARG A 208 -16.93 24.83 33.66
N VAL A 209 -16.30 24.32 32.60
CA VAL A 209 -16.75 23.10 31.92
C VAL A 209 -16.65 21.89 32.86
N LYS A 210 -15.52 21.67 33.55
CA LYS A 210 -15.35 20.55 34.50
C LYS A 210 -16.32 20.61 35.69
N ALA A 211 -16.75 21.80 36.09
CA ALA A 211 -17.73 21.94 37.17
C ALA A 211 -19.10 21.32 36.81
N VAL A 212 -19.47 21.32 35.52
CA VAL A 212 -20.73 20.73 35.03
C VAL A 212 -20.53 19.37 34.35
N LEU A 213 -19.35 19.13 33.76
CA LEU A 213 -18.93 17.88 33.14
C LEU A 213 -17.64 17.37 33.81
N PRO A 214 -17.71 16.72 34.99
CA PRO A 214 -16.51 16.31 35.74
C PRO A 214 -15.56 15.37 35.00
N ASN A 215 -16.08 14.61 34.04
CA ASN A 215 -15.33 13.65 33.23
C ASN A 215 -14.80 14.23 31.92
N ALA A 216 -15.02 15.53 31.65
CA ALA A 216 -14.53 16.17 30.44
C ALA A 216 -13.01 15.99 30.30
N GLN A 217 -12.60 15.65 29.08
CA GLN A 217 -11.20 15.57 28.67
C GLN A 217 -10.92 16.69 27.67
N PHE A 218 -9.68 17.17 27.65
CA PHE A 218 -9.32 18.32 26.83
C PHE A 218 -8.09 18.07 25.97
N GLN A 219 -8.05 18.74 24.81
CA GLN A 219 -6.87 18.90 23.98
C GLN A 219 -6.54 20.40 23.90
N PRO A 220 -5.54 20.90 24.67
CA PRO A 220 -5.22 22.32 24.71
C PRO A 220 -4.13 22.71 23.69
N ALA A 221 -3.71 23.97 23.76
CA ALA A 221 -2.81 24.66 22.84
C ALA A 221 -3.52 25.05 21.54
N VAL A 222 -3.75 24.10 20.63
CA VAL A 222 -4.40 24.35 19.33
C VAL A 222 -3.71 25.53 18.59
N PHE A 223 -2.39 25.67 18.74
CA PHE A 223 -1.62 26.82 18.23
C PHE A 223 -1.34 26.69 16.73
N ALA A 224 -1.35 27.80 16.00
CA ALA A 224 -0.92 27.88 14.60
C ALA A 224 0.56 27.50 14.41
N GLY A 225 1.33 27.55 15.50
CA GLY A 225 2.73 27.15 15.54
C GLY A 225 3.69 28.32 15.34
N SER A 226 3.33 29.51 15.83
CA SER A 226 4.26 30.65 15.89
C SER A 226 5.47 30.38 16.79
N LEU A 227 5.27 29.63 17.88
CA LEU A 227 6.27 29.26 18.89
C LEU A 227 7.00 30.47 19.50
N LYS A 228 6.28 31.59 19.63
CA LYS A 228 6.78 32.87 20.17
C LYS A 228 5.89 33.32 21.33
N ASP A 229 6.35 34.30 22.10
CA ASP A 229 5.54 35.00 23.11
C ASP A 229 4.81 34.04 24.09
N GLU A 230 5.53 33.00 24.53
CA GLU A 230 5.06 31.92 25.41
C GLU A 230 4.00 30.97 24.80
N PHE A 231 3.71 31.04 23.50
CA PHE A 231 2.85 30.08 22.78
C PHE A 231 3.62 28.80 22.38
N ASP A 232 4.16 28.12 23.39
CA ASP A 232 4.82 26.83 23.28
C ASP A 232 4.36 25.90 24.41
N LEU A 233 4.45 24.59 24.19
CA LEU A 233 3.93 23.60 25.14
C LEU A 233 4.69 23.60 26.47
N ASN A 234 5.98 23.91 26.49
CA ASN A 234 6.72 24.00 27.75
C ASN A 234 6.18 25.15 28.61
N SER A 235 5.91 26.30 28.01
CA SER A 235 5.31 27.44 28.69
C SER A 235 3.89 27.12 29.18
N LEU A 236 3.09 26.46 28.35
CA LEU A 236 1.72 26.07 28.68
C LEU A 236 1.65 25.09 29.87
N ILE A 237 2.51 24.07 29.86
CA ILE A 237 2.61 23.08 30.94
C ILE A 237 3.09 23.73 32.23
N ARG A 238 4.10 24.61 32.17
CA ARG A 238 4.56 25.38 33.34
C ARG A 238 3.47 26.28 33.92
N ALA A 239 2.55 26.77 33.09
CA ALA A 239 1.40 27.56 33.52
C ALA A 239 0.28 26.72 34.18
N GLY A 240 0.45 25.41 34.29
CA GLY A 240 -0.46 24.49 34.99
C GLY A 240 -1.42 23.72 34.08
N ILE A 241 -1.35 23.87 32.76
CA ILE A 241 -2.19 23.08 31.85
C ILE A 241 -1.48 21.75 31.58
N ASN A 242 -1.62 20.81 32.53
CA ASN A 242 -0.99 19.49 32.55
C ASN A 242 -2.02 18.35 32.64
N SER A 243 -1.64 17.14 32.20
CA SER A 243 -2.56 16.00 32.09
C SER A 243 -3.24 15.61 33.40
N ASN A 244 -2.53 15.65 34.53
CA ASN A 244 -3.06 15.24 35.83
C ASN A 244 -4.20 16.15 36.34
N GLU A 245 -4.17 17.43 35.98
CA GLU A 245 -5.15 18.40 36.47
C GLU A 245 -6.38 18.48 35.55
N TYR A 246 -6.18 18.30 34.24
CA TYR A 246 -7.19 18.57 33.22
C TYR A 246 -7.59 17.37 32.36
N ASN A 247 -7.14 16.14 32.68
CA ASN A 247 -7.41 14.96 31.85
C ASN A 247 -7.03 15.20 30.38
N ILE A 248 -5.75 15.54 30.13
CA ILE A 248 -5.24 15.87 28.79
C ILE A 248 -4.56 14.62 28.21
N PRO A 249 -5.19 13.87 27.30
CA PRO A 249 -4.53 12.75 26.63
C PRO A 249 -3.59 13.21 25.50
N THR A 250 -3.83 14.41 24.95
CA THR A 250 -3.09 14.96 23.81
C THR A 250 -2.93 16.47 23.92
N TYR A 251 -1.76 16.99 23.55
CA TYR A 251 -1.55 18.40 23.20
C TYR A 251 -1.53 18.54 21.68
N SER A 252 -2.10 19.63 21.16
CA SER A 252 -2.13 19.85 19.72
C SER A 252 -1.50 21.15 19.25
N LEU A 253 -0.78 21.07 18.14
CA LEU A 253 -0.38 22.21 17.31
C LEU A 253 -0.91 22.01 15.89
N HIS A 254 -0.85 23.07 15.10
CA HIS A 254 -1.16 23.05 13.69
C HIS A 254 0.09 23.08 12.82
N PHE A 255 -0.02 22.53 11.61
CA PHE A 255 1.07 22.53 10.65
C PHE A 255 0.59 22.66 9.21
N TYR A 256 1.05 23.71 8.53
CA TYR A 256 0.95 23.83 7.09
C TYR A 256 2.35 23.97 6.48
N ALA A 257 2.64 23.20 5.43
CA ALA A 257 3.98 23.19 4.83
C ALA A 257 4.31 24.52 4.14
N GLN A 258 3.30 25.22 3.61
CA GLN A 258 3.46 26.55 3.00
C GLN A 258 2.29 27.45 3.42
N SER A 259 2.37 28.74 3.08
CA SER A 259 1.33 29.73 3.41
C SER A 259 0.94 30.54 2.18
N ALA A 260 -0.35 30.57 1.87
CA ALA A 260 -0.90 31.47 0.85
C ALA A 260 -1.07 32.90 1.37
N CYS A 261 -1.17 33.09 2.69
CA CYS A 261 -1.29 34.42 3.29
C CYS A 261 0.02 35.21 3.35
N SER A 262 1.16 34.54 3.41
CA SER A 262 2.45 35.18 3.68
C SER A 262 3.61 34.68 2.81
N GLY A 263 3.35 33.74 1.89
CA GLY A 263 4.36 33.09 1.09
C GLY A 263 4.02 33.02 -0.40
N LYS A 264 4.89 32.34 -1.16
CA LYS A 264 4.69 32.01 -2.58
C LYS A 264 4.67 30.48 -2.73
N PRO A 265 3.52 29.84 -2.51
CA PRO A 265 3.44 28.39 -2.57
C PRO A 265 3.88 27.84 -3.93
N ASN A 266 4.64 26.75 -3.94
CA ASN A 266 5.10 26.11 -5.17
C ASN A 266 5.27 24.58 -5.00
N LEU A 267 5.26 23.87 -6.13
CA LEU A 267 5.37 22.40 -6.18
C LEU A 267 6.75 21.90 -5.75
N ASP A 268 7.83 22.56 -6.19
CA ASP A 268 9.20 22.12 -5.90
C ASP A 268 9.49 22.11 -4.40
N SER A 269 9.03 23.13 -3.67
CA SER A 269 9.18 23.20 -2.22
C SER A 269 8.27 22.19 -1.50
N LEU A 270 7.08 21.91 -2.05
CA LEU A 270 6.16 20.92 -1.48
C LEU A 270 6.71 19.49 -1.63
N ALA A 271 7.37 19.20 -2.76
CA ALA A 271 7.97 17.91 -3.09
C ALA A 271 9.46 17.82 -2.68
N ASN A 272 9.87 18.54 -1.63
CA ASN A 272 11.24 18.51 -1.15
C ASN A 272 11.31 17.89 0.26
N HIS A 273 11.86 16.69 0.34
CA HIS A 273 11.97 15.91 1.57
C HIS A 273 12.80 16.63 2.65
N ASN A 274 13.87 17.32 2.25
CA ASN A 274 14.73 18.03 3.20
C ASN A 274 14.03 19.25 3.79
N ILE A 275 13.23 19.97 3.00
CA ILE A 275 12.41 21.10 3.50
C ILE A 275 11.38 20.58 4.51
N LEU A 276 10.67 19.51 4.18
CA LEU A 276 9.72 18.89 5.12
C LEU A 276 10.43 18.46 6.41
N GLY A 277 11.59 17.81 6.33
CA GLY A 277 12.38 17.40 7.49
C GLY A 277 12.74 18.58 8.40
N GLN A 278 13.23 19.68 7.83
CA GLN A 278 13.53 20.91 8.56
C GLN A 278 12.27 21.52 9.21
N GLN A 279 11.15 21.50 8.51
CA GLN A 279 9.88 21.99 9.03
C GLN A 279 9.39 21.16 10.21
N LEU A 280 9.53 19.83 10.17
CA LEU A 280 9.12 18.96 11.27
C LEU A 280 10.05 19.03 12.48
N GLN A 281 11.35 19.28 12.26
CA GLN A 281 12.33 19.42 13.35
C GLN A 281 11.96 20.53 14.34
N ARG A 282 11.24 21.57 13.90
CA ARG A 282 10.80 22.67 14.79
C ARG A 282 9.86 22.20 15.91
N PHE A 283 9.24 21.03 15.76
CA PHE A 283 8.31 20.48 16.73
C PHE A 283 8.98 19.55 17.75
N ASP A 284 10.27 19.26 17.63
CA ASP A 284 10.99 18.37 18.57
C ASP A 284 10.86 18.83 20.03
N PRO A 285 11.03 20.13 20.35
CA PRO A 285 10.83 20.61 21.71
C PRO A 285 9.37 20.51 22.19
N GLN A 286 8.41 20.54 21.26
CA GLN A 286 6.98 20.46 21.56
C GLN A 286 6.55 19.02 21.85
N ILE A 287 7.05 18.06 21.07
CA ILE A 287 6.84 16.63 21.29
C ILE A 287 7.42 16.25 22.66
N ALA A 288 8.65 16.64 22.95
CA ALA A 288 9.28 16.39 24.24
C ALA A 288 8.53 17.05 25.41
N ALA A 289 8.00 18.26 25.21
CA ALA A 289 7.18 18.94 26.21
C ALA A 289 5.86 18.20 26.48
N ALA A 290 5.16 17.76 25.44
CA ALA A 290 3.93 16.98 25.59
C ALA A 290 4.17 15.70 26.41
N GLU A 291 5.24 14.96 26.09
CA GLU A 291 5.64 13.76 26.83
C GLU A 291 5.96 14.07 28.30
N ALA A 292 6.70 15.15 28.56
CA ALA A 292 6.99 15.61 29.92
C ALA A 292 5.72 16.06 30.68
N GLY A 293 4.70 16.55 29.96
CA GLY A 293 3.37 16.86 30.47
C GLY A 293 2.45 15.66 30.68
N GLY A 294 2.93 14.44 30.37
CA GLY A 294 2.20 13.18 30.53
C GLY A 294 1.19 12.89 29.41
N ALA A 295 1.31 13.55 28.26
CA ALA A 295 0.35 13.42 27.16
C ALA A 295 1.06 13.18 25.81
N ARG A 296 0.30 12.75 24.81
CA ARG A 296 0.79 12.58 23.45
C ARG A 296 0.75 13.90 22.67
N PHE A 297 1.45 13.96 21.55
CA PHE A 297 1.45 15.13 20.67
C PHE A 297 0.69 14.84 19.37
N THR A 298 -0.25 15.70 18.99
CA THR A 298 -1.04 15.57 17.76
C THR A 298 -0.93 16.82 16.88
N MET A 299 -1.09 16.63 15.58
CA MET A 299 -1.31 17.72 14.63
C MET A 299 -2.81 17.85 14.38
N ALA A 300 -3.51 18.66 15.20
CA ALA A 300 -4.98 18.75 15.18
C ALA A 300 -5.57 19.53 14.01
N GLU A 301 -4.72 20.26 13.27
CA GLU A 301 -5.06 20.84 12.00
C GLU A 301 -3.82 20.91 11.12
N SER A 302 -3.88 20.29 9.94
CA SER A 302 -2.74 20.28 9.03
C SER A 302 -3.14 20.16 7.58
N ASN A 303 -2.39 20.78 6.67
CA ASN A 303 -2.49 20.51 5.24
C ASN A 303 -1.28 21.10 4.45
N THR A 304 -1.32 21.04 3.12
CA THR A 304 -0.25 21.51 2.23
C THR A 304 0.03 23.01 2.40
N VAL A 305 -0.98 23.86 2.24
CA VAL A 305 -0.85 25.32 2.24
C VAL A 305 -1.93 25.94 3.12
N SER A 306 -1.57 26.80 4.06
CA SER A 306 -2.54 27.49 4.92
C SER A 306 -3.37 28.51 4.14
N CYS A 307 -4.40 29.06 4.80
CA CYS A 307 -5.34 30.02 4.22
C CYS A 307 -6.15 29.44 3.06
N SER A 308 -6.81 28.31 3.34
CA SER A 308 -7.70 27.60 2.41
C SER A 308 -7.01 26.86 1.27
N GLY A 309 -5.69 26.70 1.31
CA GLY A 309 -4.94 26.04 0.26
C GLY A 309 -4.58 26.98 -0.90
N PHE A 310 -3.84 26.44 -1.86
CA PHE A 310 -3.39 27.16 -3.05
C PHE A 310 -3.65 26.32 -4.29
N VAL A 311 -4.40 26.88 -5.24
CA VAL A 311 -4.67 26.25 -6.54
C VAL A 311 -3.35 26.00 -7.26
N ASP A 312 -3.23 24.85 -7.94
CA ASP A 312 -2.04 24.39 -8.65
C ASP A 312 -0.89 23.93 -7.74
N VAL A 313 -1.12 23.87 -6.43
CA VAL A 313 -0.21 23.26 -5.44
C VAL A 313 -0.97 22.24 -4.60
N SER A 314 -2.01 22.68 -3.91
CA SER A 314 -2.75 21.87 -2.93
C SER A 314 -3.72 20.88 -3.58
N ASP A 315 -4.24 21.21 -4.76
CA ASP A 315 -5.18 20.37 -5.51
C ASP A 315 -4.50 19.53 -6.61
N THR A 316 -3.19 19.28 -6.47
CA THR A 316 -2.38 18.55 -7.46
C THR A 316 -1.81 17.26 -6.90
N PHE A 317 -1.26 16.40 -7.74
CA PHE A 317 -0.65 15.13 -7.34
C PHE A 317 0.53 15.30 -6.37
N ALA A 318 1.23 16.44 -6.39
CA ALA A 318 2.27 16.74 -5.40
C ALA A 318 1.74 16.67 -3.96
N SER A 319 0.49 17.05 -3.72
CA SER A 319 -0.14 16.96 -2.40
C SER A 319 -0.27 15.50 -1.90
N ALA A 320 -0.47 14.55 -2.80
CA ALA A 320 -0.57 13.12 -2.46
C ALA A 320 0.79 12.56 -2.04
N LEU A 321 1.85 12.92 -2.77
CA LEU A 321 3.22 12.52 -2.43
C LEU A 321 3.68 13.19 -1.13
N TRP A 322 3.41 14.49 -0.98
CA TRP A 322 3.68 15.23 0.25
C TRP A 322 2.96 14.63 1.45
N LEU A 323 1.67 14.26 1.32
CA LEU A 323 0.92 13.65 2.42
C LEU A 323 1.59 12.36 2.89
N VAL A 324 2.04 11.50 1.96
CA VAL A 324 2.72 10.24 2.33
C VAL A 324 4.04 10.53 3.03
N ASP A 325 4.86 11.45 2.49
CA ASP A 325 6.15 11.83 3.08
C ASP A 325 5.96 12.44 4.48
N TYR A 326 5.08 13.45 4.61
CA TYR A 326 4.75 14.11 5.86
C TYR A 326 4.22 13.12 6.91
N SER A 327 3.29 12.25 6.53
CA SER A 327 2.69 11.32 7.47
C SER A 327 3.72 10.32 8.02
N LEU A 328 4.56 9.75 7.17
CA LEU A 328 5.58 8.79 7.62
C LEU A 328 6.71 9.47 8.40
N ALA A 329 7.13 10.68 8.00
CA ALA A 329 8.08 11.49 8.78
C ALA A 329 7.53 11.85 10.15
N ALA A 330 6.25 12.24 10.24
CA ALA A 330 5.58 12.57 11.50
C ALA A 330 5.46 11.35 12.42
N ALA A 331 5.08 10.19 11.88
CA ALA A 331 4.97 8.96 12.66
C ALA A 331 6.33 8.53 13.25
N ALA A 332 7.41 8.71 12.48
CA ALA A 332 8.78 8.45 12.95
C ALA A 332 9.22 9.36 14.12
N LYS A 333 8.52 10.46 14.36
CA LYS A 333 8.80 11.44 15.43
C LYS A 333 7.85 11.34 16.62
N ASN A 334 7.05 10.28 16.72
CA ASN A 334 6.04 10.13 17.78
C ASN A 334 4.88 11.14 17.73
N ILE A 335 4.58 11.68 16.55
CA ILE A 335 3.31 12.40 16.38
C ILE A 335 2.21 11.34 16.33
N ASP A 336 1.26 11.40 17.26
CA ASP A 336 0.27 10.34 17.49
C ASP A 336 -0.83 10.33 16.43
N ARG A 337 -1.22 11.51 15.93
CA ARG A 337 -2.30 11.67 14.96
C ARG A 337 -2.15 12.96 14.17
N ILE A 338 -2.58 12.92 12.90
CA ILE A 338 -2.66 14.07 12.00
C ILE A 338 -4.11 14.23 11.54
N TYR A 339 -4.66 15.41 11.77
CA TYR A 339 -5.99 15.78 11.32
C TYR A 339 -5.86 16.69 10.09
N PHE A 340 -6.09 16.13 8.91
CA PHE A 340 -6.05 16.90 7.67
C PHE A 340 -7.26 17.81 7.58
N HIS A 341 -7.04 19.11 7.43
CA HIS A 341 -8.10 20.10 7.41
C HIS A 341 -8.81 20.15 6.05
N ASN A 342 -10.14 20.19 6.06
CA ASN A 342 -10.95 20.22 4.84
C ASN A 342 -11.98 21.34 4.91
N GLY A 343 -12.11 22.08 3.81
CA GLY A 343 -13.24 22.95 3.54
C GLY A 343 -14.08 22.43 2.36
N PRO A 344 -15.36 22.79 2.26
CA PRO A 344 -16.24 22.25 1.22
C PRO A 344 -15.82 22.65 -0.19
N THR A 345 -15.01 23.71 -0.36
CA THR A 345 -14.60 24.25 -1.67
C THR A 345 -13.10 24.53 -1.80
N THR A 346 -12.32 24.15 -0.78
CA THR A 346 -10.90 24.54 -0.67
C THR A 346 -9.98 23.59 -1.44
N PRO A 347 -8.96 24.08 -2.16
CA PRO A 347 -8.01 23.27 -2.92
C PRO A 347 -7.35 22.10 -2.18
N TYR A 348 -7.07 22.25 -0.88
CA TYR A 348 -6.37 21.23 -0.09
C TYR A 348 -7.25 20.08 0.41
N SER A 349 -8.55 20.09 0.11
CA SER A 349 -9.49 19.13 0.68
C SER A 349 -9.23 17.75 0.10
N LEU A 350 -9.43 16.72 0.91
CA LEU A 350 -9.34 15.32 0.50
C LEU A 350 -10.43 14.96 -0.52
N PHE A 351 -11.58 15.62 -0.43
CA PHE A 351 -12.69 15.48 -1.36
C PHE A 351 -13.56 16.73 -1.32
N ILE A 352 -14.42 16.88 -2.32
CA ILE A 352 -15.47 17.89 -2.39
C ILE A 352 -16.82 17.20 -2.18
N PRO A 353 -17.62 17.59 -1.17
CA PRO A 353 -18.95 17.02 -0.97
C PRO A 353 -19.90 17.44 -2.09
N ARG A 354 -20.97 16.68 -2.32
CA ARG A 354 -22.01 17.06 -3.29
C ARG A 354 -22.72 18.31 -2.81
N GLY A 355 -22.98 19.24 -3.74
CA GLY A 355 -23.66 20.49 -3.44
C GLY A 355 -22.74 21.56 -2.86
N ALA A 356 -21.41 21.37 -2.94
CA ALA A 356 -20.46 22.43 -2.68
C ALA A 356 -20.63 23.56 -3.72
N ASP A 357 -20.53 24.80 -3.27
CA ASP A 357 -20.76 25.97 -4.12
C ASP A 357 -19.71 26.04 -5.24
N GLY A 358 -20.20 26.03 -6.49
CA GLY A 358 -19.37 26.22 -7.68
C GLY A 358 -18.44 25.06 -8.04
N LEU A 359 -18.52 23.91 -7.34
CA LEU A 359 -17.70 22.73 -7.61
C LEU A 359 -18.55 21.46 -7.66
N GLU A 360 -18.12 20.50 -8.48
CA GLU A 360 -18.71 19.17 -8.49
C GLU A 360 -18.09 18.28 -7.40
N SER A 361 -18.85 17.30 -6.90
CA SER A 361 -18.31 16.32 -5.96
C SER A 361 -17.19 15.48 -6.58
N GLY A 362 -16.20 15.15 -5.78
CA GLY A 362 -15.11 14.29 -6.22
C GLY A 362 -14.00 14.13 -5.20
N ILE A 363 -13.24 13.06 -5.37
CA ILE A 363 -12.04 12.71 -4.65
C ILE A 363 -10.88 13.53 -5.21
N ARG A 364 -10.13 14.19 -4.34
CA ARG A 364 -9.00 15.05 -4.75
C ARG A 364 -7.70 14.26 -4.75
N PRO A 365 -6.67 14.70 -5.50
CA PRO A 365 -5.37 14.02 -5.58
C PRO A 365 -4.79 13.59 -4.25
N ILE A 366 -4.82 14.47 -3.24
CA ILE A 366 -4.28 14.22 -1.89
C ILE A 366 -4.86 12.94 -1.23
N PHE A 367 -6.13 12.58 -1.50
CA PHE A 367 -6.75 11.39 -0.92
C PHE A 367 -6.15 10.08 -1.45
N TYR A 368 -5.60 10.07 -2.66
CA TYR A 368 -4.87 8.90 -3.16
C TYR A 368 -3.61 8.63 -2.33
N GLY A 369 -3.01 9.67 -1.72
CA GLY A 369 -1.97 9.52 -0.71
C GLY A 369 -2.48 8.84 0.56
N VAL A 370 -3.68 9.23 1.04
CA VAL A 370 -4.34 8.57 2.18
C VAL A 370 -4.61 7.09 1.89
N TYR A 371 -5.12 6.77 0.69
CA TYR A 371 -5.34 5.38 0.29
C TYR A 371 -4.04 4.57 0.25
N PHE A 372 -2.98 5.14 -0.34
CA PHE A 372 -1.67 4.50 -0.40
C PHE A 372 -1.09 4.26 1.00
N LEU A 373 -1.23 5.21 1.91
CA LEU A 373 -0.81 5.06 3.30
C LEU A 373 -1.64 4.01 4.04
N ALA A 374 -2.95 3.92 3.76
CA ALA A 374 -3.81 2.89 4.31
C ALA A 374 -3.40 1.48 3.83
N GLU A 375 -2.93 1.32 2.57
CA GLU A 375 -2.27 0.08 2.12
C GLU A 375 -0.95 -0.17 2.87
N ALA A 376 -0.15 0.88 3.08
CA ALA A 376 1.11 0.77 3.82
C ALA A 376 0.91 0.40 5.29
N LEU A 377 -0.26 0.66 5.87
CA LEU A 377 -0.64 0.35 7.25
C LEU A 377 -1.71 -0.75 7.36
N ALA A 378 -2.06 -1.40 6.25
CA ALA A 378 -3.07 -2.44 6.23
C ALA A 378 -2.70 -3.57 7.21
N LEU A 379 -3.67 -4.06 7.96
CA LEU A 379 -3.48 -5.23 8.80
C LEU A 379 -3.53 -6.50 7.94
N PRO A 380 -2.83 -7.58 8.34
CA PRO A 380 -2.99 -8.91 7.73
C PRO A 380 -4.43 -9.39 7.73
N GLU A 381 -5.12 -9.12 8.84
CA GLU A 381 -6.47 -9.56 9.16
C GLU A 381 -7.10 -8.49 10.06
N GLN A 382 -8.44 -8.40 10.05
CA GLN A 382 -9.19 -7.32 10.69
C GLN A 382 -8.91 -7.18 12.19
N ASP A 383 -8.77 -8.30 12.91
CA ASP A 383 -8.56 -8.32 14.36
C ASP A 383 -7.08 -8.47 14.76
N SER A 384 -6.18 -8.28 13.80
CA SER A 384 -4.74 -8.40 14.03
C SER A 384 -4.25 -7.45 15.12
N THR A 385 -3.34 -7.91 15.98
CA THR A 385 -2.60 -7.08 16.95
C THR A 385 -1.31 -6.48 16.38
N THR A 386 -1.12 -6.55 15.05
CA THR A 386 0.06 -5.96 14.37
C THR A 386 0.16 -4.48 14.69
N LYS A 387 1.38 -4.06 15.00
CA LYS A 387 1.79 -2.66 15.12
C LYS A 387 2.97 -2.43 14.20
N PHE A 388 3.00 -1.25 13.59
CA PHE A 388 4.10 -0.81 12.75
C PHE A 388 4.92 0.26 13.45
N LEU A 389 6.24 0.10 13.36
CA LEU A 389 7.25 1.07 13.76
C LEU A 389 7.83 1.68 12.47
N VAL A 390 7.80 3.00 12.34
CA VAL A 390 8.33 3.68 11.14
C VAL A 390 9.75 4.15 11.41
N LYS A 391 10.64 3.87 10.46
CA LYS A 391 12.00 4.40 10.47
C LYS A 391 12.33 5.04 9.12
N PRO A 392 12.63 6.35 9.08
CA PRO A 392 13.24 6.98 7.92
C PRO A 392 14.61 6.35 7.67
N ILE A 393 14.95 6.11 6.41
CA ILE A 393 16.22 5.53 6.00
C ILE A 393 17.08 6.64 5.40
N ASP A 394 18.14 6.99 6.12
CA ASP A 394 19.09 8.01 5.66
C ASP A 394 19.81 7.52 4.40
N LEU A 395 19.82 8.37 3.38
CA LEU A 395 20.51 8.11 2.13
C LEU A 395 21.82 8.92 2.05
N PRO A 396 22.88 8.38 1.43
CA PRO A 396 24.13 9.12 1.23
C PRO A 396 23.89 10.45 0.52
N GLY A 397 24.43 11.53 1.08
CA GLY A 397 24.28 12.88 0.54
C GLY A 397 22.91 13.54 0.80
N SER A 398 22.00 12.87 1.52
CA SER A 398 20.68 13.39 1.90
C SER A 398 19.94 14.04 0.72
N PRO A 399 19.68 13.29 -0.37
CA PRO A 399 18.99 13.80 -1.54
C PRO A 399 17.62 14.36 -1.13
N SER A 400 17.31 15.58 -1.60
CA SER A 400 16.03 16.23 -1.29
C SER A 400 14.84 15.60 -1.99
N ASP A 401 15.08 14.75 -2.99
CA ASP A 401 14.08 14.26 -3.92
C ASP A 401 13.86 12.74 -3.84
N ILE A 402 14.52 12.04 -2.91
CA ILE A 402 14.23 10.63 -2.60
C ILE A 402 13.98 10.51 -1.10
N ALA A 403 12.81 10.01 -0.72
CA ALA A 403 12.47 9.71 0.67
C ALA A 403 12.21 8.20 0.82
N VAL A 404 12.70 7.61 1.91
CA VAL A 404 12.61 6.17 2.16
C VAL A 404 12.21 5.91 3.60
N TYR A 405 11.20 5.06 3.78
CA TYR A 405 10.69 4.66 5.09
C TYR A 405 10.58 3.14 5.18
N GLY A 406 11.20 2.55 6.18
CA GLY A 406 10.96 1.17 6.59
C GLY A 406 9.84 1.09 7.62
N LEU A 407 8.88 0.19 7.42
CA LEU A 407 7.83 -0.11 8.38
C LEU A 407 8.08 -1.50 8.95
N TYR A 408 8.38 -1.53 10.24
CA TYR A 408 8.79 -2.72 10.96
C TYR A 408 7.61 -3.26 11.77
N SER A 409 7.29 -4.54 11.59
CA SER A 409 6.19 -5.23 12.26
C SER A 409 6.65 -5.85 13.57
N ASN A 410 5.83 -5.74 14.62
CA ASN A 410 6.04 -6.45 15.88
C ASN A 410 5.74 -7.97 15.79
N ARG A 411 5.27 -8.48 14.64
CA ARG A 411 5.05 -9.91 14.44
C ARG A 411 6.37 -10.64 14.20
N VAL A 412 6.45 -11.88 14.70
CA VAL A 412 7.58 -12.78 14.45
C VAL A 412 7.55 -13.23 13.00
N GLN A 413 8.66 -13.03 12.30
CA GLN A 413 8.84 -13.60 10.97
C GLN A 413 8.91 -15.13 11.09
N LYS A 414 8.01 -15.85 10.41
CA LYS A 414 8.12 -17.31 10.33
C LYS A 414 9.42 -17.63 9.56
N PRO A 415 10.35 -18.44 10.13
CA PRO A 415 11.49 -18.94 9.38
C PRO A 415 10.98 -19.62 8.10
N ASN A 416 11.72 -19.48 6.99
CA ASN A 416 11.46 -20.12 5.71
C ASN A 416 10.97 -21.58 5.85
N LEU A 417 9.66 -21.77 5.97
CA LEU A 417 8.98 -22.99 5.60
C LEU A 417 8.60 -22.76 4.14
N ASP A 418 9.35 -23.42 3.24
CA ASP A 418 9.18 -23.42 1.79
C ASP A 418 9.80 -22.24 1.00
N ILE A 419 11.12 -22.30 0.85
CA ILE A 419 11.68 -22.19 -0.51
C ILE A 419 11.53 -23.58 -1.13
N MET A 420 10.34 -23.90 -1.67
CA MET A 420 10.32 -24.88 -2.76
C MET A 420 10.92 -24.17 -3.97
N GLU A 421 12.11 -24.61 -4.40
CA GLU A 421 12.57 -24.32 -5.74
C GLU A 421 11.51 -24.81 -6.73
N THR A 422 10.67 -23.93 -7.26
CA THR A 422 10.06 -24.22 -8.56
C THR A 422 11.13 -23.96 -9.61
N THR A 423 11.94 -24.98 -9.87
CA THR A 423 12.77 -25.04 -11.07
C THR A 423 11.81 -24.97 -12.25
N LYS A 424 11.78 -23.85 -12.98
CA LYS A 424 11.18 -23.84 -14.31
C LYS A 424 12.08 -24.70 -15.20
N VAL A 425 11.73 -25.97 -15.32
CA VAL A 425 12.30 -26.83 -16.35
C VAL A 425 11.58 -26.48 -17.65
N ALA A 426 12.28 -25.79 -18.55
CA ALA A 426 11.84 -25.69 -19.93
C ALA A 426 12.07 -27.05 -20.59
N TYR A 427 11.00 -27.79 -20.83
CA TYR A 427 11.05 -28.92 -21.74
C TYR A 427 10.82 -28.37 -23.15
N THR A 428 11.85 -28.39 -24.00
CA THR A 428 11.63 -28.29 -25.44
C THR A 428 11.29 -29.69 -25.92
N THR A 429 10.00 -30.00 -25.98
CA THR A 429 9.56 -31.19 -26.72
C THR A 429 9.46 -30.80 -28.18
N THR A 430 10.39 -31.30 -29.01
CA THR A 430 10.20 -31.29 -30.46
C THR A 430 9.06 -32.26 -30.76
N VAL A 431 7.86 -31.74 -31.03
CA VAL A 431 6.77 -32.55 -31.55
C VAL A 431 7.02 -32.73 -33.04
N SER A 432 7.45 -33.92 -33.44
CA SER A 432 7.44 -34.33 -34.84
C SER A 432 6.01 -34.64 -35.26
N GLU A 433 5.50 -33.92 -36.26
CA GLU A 433 4.23 -34.23 -36.92
C GLU A 433 4.26 -35.64 -37.51
N THR A 434 3.21 -36.43 -37.24
CA THR A 434 2.93 -37.64 -38.01
C THR A 434 1.72 -37.37 -38.88
N SER A 435 1.93 -37.11 -40.16
CA SER A 435 0.85 -37.05 -41.16
C SER A 435 0.67 -38.44 -41.76
N THR A 436 -0.48 -39.07 -41.53
CA THR A 436 -0.88 -40.30 -42.23
C THR A 436 -1.90 -39.88 -43.30
N MET A 437 -1.60 -40.10 -44.58
CA MET A 437 -2.57 -39.93 -45.68
C MET A 437 -2.99 -41.29 -46.23
N PHE A 438 -4.29 -41.44 -46.50
CA PHE A 438 -4.87 -42.63 -47.14
C PHE A 438 -4.84 -42.47 -48.67
N TYR A 439 -4.71 -43.59 -49.37
CA TYR A 439 -4.75 -43.68 -50.83
C TYR A 439 -6.16 -44.07 -51.30
N THR A 440 -6.71 -43.34 -52.28
CA THR A 440 -7.82 -43.81 -53.12
C THR A 440 -7.50 -43.43 -54.57
N ASP A 441 -7.71 -44.34 -55.52
CA ASP A 441 -7.41 -44.15 -56.95
C ASP A 441 -8.52 -43.38 -57.70
N MET A 442 -9.19 -42.41 -57.06
CA MET A 442 -10.20 -41.58 -57.73
C MET A 442 -10.01 -40.09 -57.46
N LEU A 443 -10.31 -39.26 -58.46
CA LEU A 443 -10.36 -37.79 -58.35
C LEU A 443 -11.32 -37.40 -57.22
N GLU A 444 -10.78 -37.02 -56.06
CA GLU A 444 -11.57 -36.60 -54.90
C GLU A 444 -11.27 -35.15 -54.48
N THR A 445 -12.33 -34.45 -54.09
CA THR A 445 -12.23 -33.21 -53.33
C THR A 445 -11.92 -33.57 -51.88
N VAL A 446 -10.66 -33.44 -51.46
CA VAL A 446 -10.27 -33.76 -50.08
C VAL A 446 -10.64 -32.59 -49.15
N LYS A 447 -11.61 -32.84 -48.26
CA LYS A 447 -11.83 -31.99 -47.07
C LYS A 447 -10.82 -32.40 -46.01
N SER A 448 -9.78 -31.58 -45.82
CA SER A 448 -8.92 -31.73 -44.64
C SER A 448 -9.58 -31.03 -43.46
N VAL A 449 -9.89 -31.80 -42.41
CA VAL A 449 -10.29 -31.30 -41.10
C VAL A 449 -9.07 -31.42 -40.21
N SER A 450 -8.54 -30.29 -39.75
CA SER A 450 -7.46 -30.26 -38.77
C SER A 450 -8.01 -29.86 -37.41
N THR A 451 -7.79 -30.72 -36.43
CA THR A 451 -8.20 -30.51 -35.04
C THR A 451 -6.96 -30.08 -34.25
N ILE A 452 -6.93 -28.83 -33.81
CA ILE A 452 -5.83 -28.34 -32.97
C ILE A 452 -6.34 -28.27 -31.53
N SER A 453 -5.72 -29.07 -30.66
CA SER A 453 -5.92 -28.99 -29.21
C SER A 453 -4.89 -28.05 -28.63
N ILE A 454 -5.31 -26.88 -28.14
CA ILE A 454 -4.42 -25.94 -27.46
C ILE A 454 -4.63 -26.11 -25.96
N ILE A 455 -3.57 -26.48 -25.24
CA ILE A 455 -3.56 -26.50 -23.77
C ILE A 455 -3.39 -25.06 -23.29
N LYS A 456 -4.40 -24.49 -22.64
CA LYS A 456 -4.33 -23.16 -22.03
C LYS A 456 -4.42 -23.23 -20.50
N SER A 457 -3.36 -22.72 -19.87
CA SER A 457 -3.18 -22.39 -18.45
C SER A 457 -3.06 -23.51 -17.42
N ILE A 458 -2.21 -23.25 -16.43
CA ILE A 458 -1.91 -24.09 -15.25
C ILE A 458 -2.55 -23.39 -14.05
N ALA A 459 -3.49 -24.06 -13.38
CA ALA A 459 -3.90 -23.71 -12.02
C ALA A 459 -3.45 -24.85 -11.09
N THR A 460 -2.47 -24.58 -10.24
CA THR A 460 -2.11 -25.46 -9.12
C THR A 460 -2.89 -25.02 -7.90
N SER A 461 -3.79 -25.87 -7.39
CA SER A 461 -4.32 -25.70 -6.04
C SER A 461 -3.50 -26.58 -5.09
N VAL A 462 -3.03 -25.98 -4.01
CA VAL A 462 -2.44 -26.71 -2.87
C VAL A 462 -3.58 -27.00 -1.93
N LYS A 463 -3.98 -28.27 -1.82
CA LYS A 463 -4.97 -28.70 -0.82
C LYS A 463 -4.23 -29.31 0.35
N CYS A 464 -4.38 -28.71 1.54
CA CYS A 464 -3.94 -29.32 2.78
C CYS A 464 -4.90 -30.48 3.09
N ILE A 465 -4.38 -31.70 3.16
CA ILE A 465 -5.13 -32.86 3.61
C ILE A 465 -4.51 -33.32 4.92
N THR A 466 -5.26 -33.15 6.01
CA THR A 466 -4.89 -33.72 7.32
C THR A 466 -5.32 -35.17 7.30
N THR A 467 -4.37 -36.08 7.10
CA THR A 467 -4.65 -37.53 7.15
C THR A 467 -4.12 -38.09 8.46
N THR A 468 -4.99 -38.69 9.27
CA THR A 468 -4.54 -39.48 10.42
C THR A 468 -4.01 -40.81 9.88
N ALA A 469 -2.69 -40.93 9.72
CA ALA A 469 -2.08 -42.17 9.28
C ALA A 469 -1.82 -43.09 10.49
N VAL A 470 -2.56 -44.20 10.58
CA VAL A 470 -2.27 -45.28 11.52
C VAL A 470 -1.16 -46.14 10.91
N TYR A 471 0.01 -46.18 11.54
CA TYR A 471 1.08 -47.08 11.11
C TYR A 471 0.88 -48.48 11.72
N ILE A 472 0.71 -49.46 10.85
CA ILE A 472 0.74 -50.89 11.19
C ILE A 472 2.14 -51.38 10.80
N ILE A 473 2.94 -51.88 11.74
CA ILE A 473 4.23 -52.51 11.46
C ILE A 473 3.97 -54.00 11.21
N PRO A 474 4.10 -54.53 9.98
CA PRO A 474 3.97 -55.95 9.70
C PRO A 474 5.33 -56.65 9.90
N ASN A 475 5.37 -57.78 10.62
CA ASN A 475 6.49 -58.72 10.58
C ASN A 475 6.15 -59.84 9.57
N PRO A 476 6.81 -59.92 8.39
CA PRO A 476 6.51 -60.94 7.40
C PRO A 476 7.26 -62.27 7.66
N THR A 477 6.63 -63.39 7.31
CA THR A 477 7.27 -64.73 7.19
C THR A 477 6.89 -65.31 5.81
N THR A 478 7.86 -65.85 5.05
CA THR A 478 7.69 -66.27 3.64
C THR A 478 7.65 -67.79 3.48
N VAL A 479 6.74 -68.34 2.65
CA VAL A 479 6.70 -69.75 2.20
C VAL A 479 6.46 -69.79 0.68
N THR A 480 7.19 -70.64 -0.06
CA THR A 480 7.16 -70.75 -1.55
C THR A 480 6.48 -72.04 -2.03
N LYS A 481 5.70 -72.00 -3.13
CA LYS A 481 5.17 -73.19 -3.84
C LYS A 481 5.20 -73.00 -5.36
N THR A 482 5.59 -74.04 -6.12
CA THR A 482 5.77 -74.05 -7.59
C THR A 482 4.74 -74.97 -8.27
N THR A 483 4.18 -74.59 -9.43
CA THR A 483 3.31 -75.44 -10.27
C THR A 483 3.55 -75.20 -11.78
N THR A 484 3.49 -76.24 -12.61
CA THR A 484 3.74 -76.24 -14.08
C THR A 484 2.41 -76.32 -14.87
N LEU A 485 2.27 -75.61 -16.00
CA LEU A 485 1.11 -75.68 -16.92
C LEU A 485 1.56 -75.86 -18.39
N GLN A 486 0.79 -76.60 -19.21
CA GLN A 486 1.09 -76.95 -20.61
C GLN A 486 0.55 -75.91 -21.63
N GLY A 487 1.30 -75.65 -22.71
CA GLY A 487 0.85 -74.87 -23.87
C GLY A 487 0.58 -75.77 -25.09
N ILE A 488 -0.35 -75.37 -25.96
CA ILE A 488 -0.74 -76.06 -27.20
C ILE A 488 -0.42 -75.16 -28.40
N GLU A 489 0.29 -75.68 -29.41
CA GLU A 489 0.43 -75.06 -30.73
C GLU A 489 -0.31 -75.89 -31.79
N THR A 490 -0.95 -75.19 -32.73
CA THR A 490 -1.82 -75.77 -33.75
C THR A 490 -1.18 -75.57 -35.13
N THR A 491 -0.98 -76.63 -35.91
CA THR A 491 -0.44 -76.54 -37.28
C THR A 491 -1.45 -77.07 -38.30
N THR A 492 -1.68 -76.31 -39.36
CA THR A 492 -2.67 -76.60 -40.40
C THR A 492 -1.98 -76.94 -41.71
N PHE A 493 -2.36 -78.04 -42.36
CA PHE A 493 -1.86 -78.44 -43.67
C PHE A 493 -3.00 -78.47 -44.69
N GLU A 494 -2.76 -77.86 -45.86
CA GLU A 494 -3.69 -77.90 -46.99
C GLU A 494 -3.16 -78.82 -48.07
N ARG A 495 -4.01 -79.74 -48.54
CA ARG A 495 -3.70 -80.66 -49.63
C ARG A 495 -4.80 -80.55 -50.69
N GLN A 496 -4.42 -80.18 -51.90
CA GLN A 496 -5.32 -80.29 -53.05
C GLN A 496 -5.49 -81.74 -53.49
N LEU A 497 -6.73 -82.14 -53.73
CA LEU A 497 -7.09 -83.40 -54.33
C LEU A 497 -7.11 -83.27 -55.85
N ALA A 498 -6.98 -84.40 -56.55
CA ALA A 498 -6.81 -84.44 -58.00
C ALA A 498 -8.03 -83.94 -58.81
N ASP A 499 -9.18 -83.69 -58.17
CA ASP A 499 -10.37 -83.08 -58.77
C ASP A 499 -10.44 -81.55 -58.61
N GLY A 500 -9.40 -80.94 -58.04
CA GLY A 500 -9.26 -79.49 -57.86
C GLY A 500 -9.85 -78.93 -56.56
N SER A 501 -10.41 -79.78 -55.69
CA SER A 501 -10.84 -79.36 -54.35
C SER A 501 -9.71 -79.47 -53.30
N THR A 502 -9.71 -78.61 -52.28
CA THR A 502 -8.66 -78.59 -51.23
C THR A 502 -9.20 -79.13 -49.91
N ILE A 503 -8.49 -80.06 -49.28
CA ILE A 503 -8.75 -80.51 -47.89
C ILE A 503 -7.70 -79.90 -46.96
N THR A 504 -8.19 -79.29 -45.88
CA THR A 504 -7.38 -78.69 -44.81
C THR A 504 -7.44 -79.57 -43.56
N GLN A 505 -6.30 -80.03 -43.06
CA GLN A 505 -6.20 -80.86 -41.85
C GLN A 505 -5.33 -80.17 -40.80
N THR A 506 -5.86 -80.04 -39.58
CA THR A 506 -5.22 -79.36 -38.46
C THR A 506 -4.79 -80.36 -37.39
N THR A 507 -3.55 -80.28 -36.90
CA THR A 507 -3.02 -81.15 -35.83
C THR A 507 -2.44 -80.30 -34.68
N GLU A 508 -2.77 -80.64 -33.43
CA GLU A 508 -2.30 -79.98 -32.22
C GLU A 508 -1.25 -80.84 -31.49
N ILE A 509 -0.12 -80.23 -31.08
CA ILE A 509 0.94 -80.90 -30.32
C ILE A 509 1.28 -80.04 -29.10
N ALA A 510 1.30 -80.63 -27.90
CA ALA A 510 1.53 -79.94 -26.62
C ALA A 510 2.97 -80.12 -26.10
N TYR A 511 3.57 -79.06 -25.56
CA TYR A 511 4.88 -79.08 -24.87
C TYR A 511 4.91 -78.16 -23.63
N PRO A 512 5.78 -78.42 -22.64
CA PRO A 512 5.79 -77.67 -21.37
C PRO A 512 6.54 -76.33 -21.46
N MET A 513 5.92 -75.24 -20.99
CA MET A 513 6.59 -73.96 -20.67
C MET A 513 6.54 -73.69 -19.16
N VAL A 514 7.64 -73.17 -18.59
CA VAL A 514 7.74 -72.79 -17.18
C VAL A 514 7.38 -71.30 -17.04
N THR A 515 6.34 -70.98 -16.27
CA THR A 515 5.99 -69.60 -15.89
C THR A 515 6.02 -69.46 -14.38
N THR A 516 6.77 -68.48 -13.85
CA THR A 516 6.80 -68.18 -12.41
C THR A 516 5.66 -67.19 -12.09
N LEU A 517 4.71 -67.58 -11.24
CA LEU A 517 3.59 -66.73 -10.80
C LEU A 517 3.83 -66.27 -9.35
N VAL A 518 3.83 -64.97 -9.10
CA VAL A 518 3.86 -64.40 -7.74
C VAL A 518 2.43 -64.02 -7.34
N LEU A 519 1.85 -64.71 -6.36
CA LEU A 519 0.52 -64.41 -5.77
C LEU A 519 0.66 -63.59 -4.46
N PRO A 520 -0.37 -62.80 -4.10
CA PRO A 520 -0.29 -61.84 -2.98
C PRO A 520 -0.35 -62.48 -1.59
N THR A 521 0.37 -61.85 -0.65
CA THR A 521 0.54 -62.22 0.76
C THR A 521 -0.74 -62.04 1.60
N ILE A 522 -1.12 -63.04 2.42
CA ILE A 522 -2.14 -62.90 3.47
C ILE A 522 -1.51 -62.20 4.70
N THR A 523 -2.09 -61.08 5.15
CA THR A 523 -1.61 -60.32 6.33
C THR A 523 -2.60 -60.45 7.49
N ARG A 524 -2.13 -60.82 8.70
CA ARG A 524 -2.93 -60.78 9.96
C ARG A 524 -2.51 -59.54 10.78
N ILE A 525 -3.48 -58.76 11.28
CA ILE A 525 -3.28 -57.39 11.78
C ILE A 525 -3.33 -57.30 13.32
N ARG A 526 -2.38 -56.58 13.94
CA ARG A 526 -2.50 -55.99 15.31
C ARG A 526 -1.91 -54.57 15.31
N THR A 527 -2.55 -53.66 16.07
CA THR A 527 -2.30 -52.19 16.06
C THR A 527 -1.40 -51.75 17.22
N THR A 528 -0.37 -50.91 16.98
CA THR A 528 0.54 -50.46 18.07
C THR A 528 0.94 -48.97 18.13
N SER A 529 0.61 -48.05 17.21
CA SER A 529 0.64 -46.59 17.53
C SER A 529 -0.04 -45.69 16.48
N GLN A 530 -0.51 -44.51 16.92
CA GLN A 530 -1.08 -43.44 16.08
C GLN A 530 -0.14 -42.22 16.05
N ARG A 531 0.15 -41.67 14.87
CA ARG A 531 0.75 -40.33 14.69
C ARG A 531 0.06 -39.58 13.55
N VAL A 532 -0.11 -38.28 13.71
CA VAL A 532 -0.72 -37.40 12.70
C VAL A 532 0.34 -36.95 11.70
N LEU A 533 0.08 -37.09 10.40
CA LEU A 533 0.94 -36.62 9.31
C LEU A 533 0.16 -35.68 8.39
N THR A 534 0.68 -34.47 8.22
CA THR A 534 0.16 -33.51 7.24
C THR A 534 0.92 -33.71 5.93
N SER A 535 0.20 -33.99 4.85
CA SER A 535 0.77 -34.19 3.51
C SER A 535 0.16 -33.19 2.52
N TYR A 536 0.99 -32.58 1.67
CA TYR A 536 0.55 -31.70 0.60
C TYR A 536 0.51 -32.48 -0.71
N VAL A 537 -0.66 -32.56 -1.36
CA VAL A 537 -0.80 -33.22 -2.66
C VAL A 537 -0.96 -32.14 -3.73
N LEU A 538 -0.10 -32.21 -4.75
CA LEU A 538 -0.23 -31.42 -5.98
C LEU A 538 -1.24 -32.11 -6.90
N SER A 539 -2.34 -31.44 -7.22
CA SER A 539 -3.26 -31.87 -8.27
C SER A 539 -3.24 -30.90 -9.44
N THR A 540 -3.01 -31.42 -10.65
CA THR A 540 -3.05 -30.67 -11.92
C THR A 540 -4.38 -30.92 -12.60
N ILE A 541 -5.15 -29.86 -12.88
CA ILE A 541 -6.36 -29.94 -13.72
C ILE A 541 -6.00 -29.38 -15.11
N TRP A 542 -6.26 -30.15 -16.16
CA TRP A 542 -6.11 -29.71 -17.54
C TRP A 542 -7.44 -29.19 -18.08
N THR A 543 -7.44 -28.03 -18.72
CA THR A 543 -8.54 -27.59 -19.59
C THR A 543 -8.04 -27.52 -21.03
N SER A 544 -8.60 -28.37 -21.90
CA SER A 544 -8.36 -28.36 -23.35
C SER A 544 -9.48 -27.60 -24.06
N GLN A 545 -9.13 -26.72 -25.00
CA GLN A 545 -10.09 -26.15 -25.95
C GLN A 545 -9.74 -26.64 -27.36
N THR A 546 -10.73 -27.19 -28.05
CA THR A 546 -10.59 -27.74 -29.41
C THR A 546 -11.02 -26.68 -30.43
N ILE A 547 -10.15 -26.34 -31.37
CA ILE A 547 -10.50 -25.47 -32.51
C ILE A 547 -10.42 -26.30 -33.79
N THR A 548 -11.51 -26.31 -34.57
CA THR A 548 -11.60 -27.04 -35.84
C THR A 548 -11.43 -26.06 -36.99
N VAL A 549 -10.44 -26.29 -37.85
CA VAL A 549 -10.23 -25.49 -39.08
C VAL A 549 -10.38 -26.42 -40.29
N THR A 550 -11.29 -26.04 -41.20
CA THR A 550 -11.58 -26.79 -42.43
C THR A 550 -10.96 -26.10 -43.63
N LYS A 551 -10.10 -26.79 -44.38
CA LYS A 551 -9.50 -26.29 -45.63
C LYS A 551 -9.82 -27.25 -46.77
N ILE A 552 -10.32 -26.70 -47.88
CA ILE A 552 -10.68 -27.44 -49.10
C ILE A 552 -9.61 -27.14 -50.16
N ILE A 553 -8.97 -28.17 -50.70
CA ILE A 553 -7.97 -28.05 -51.76
C ILE A 553 -8.32 -29.04 -52.88
N THR A 554 -8.34 -28.56 -54.13
CA THR A 554 -8.62 -29.38 -55.32
C THR A 554 -7.35 -29.43 -56.17
N ARG A 555 -6.90 -30.63 -56.58
CA ARG A 555 -5.69 -30.84 -57.40
C ARG A 555 -5.91 -31.92 -58.48
N THR A 556 -5.17 -31.81 -59.59
CA THR A 556 -5.42 -32.55 -60.85
C THR A 556 -4.22 -33.36 -61.41
N THR A 557 -3.14 -33.61 -60.66
CA THR A 557 -2.02 -34.47 -61.12
C THR A 557 -1.36 -35.28 -59.99
N PRO A 558 -0.89 -36.53 -60.25
CA PRO A 558 -0.20 -37.38 -59.26
C PRO A 558 1.32 -37.13 -59.22
N LEU A 559 1.93 -37.22 -58.04
CA LEU A 559 3.37 -37.02 -57.81
C LEU A 559 3.97 -38.24 -57.08
N VAL A 560 5.16 -38.70 -57.50
CA VAL A 560 5.92 -39.84 -56.94
C VAL A 560 7.08 -39.30 -56.10
N TYR A 561 7.21 -39.69 -54.82
CA TYR A 561 8.48 -39.58 -54.06
C TYR A 561 8.65 -40.63 -52.96
N THR A 562 9.91 -40.87 -52.63
CA THR A 562 10.52 -41.94 -51.83
C THR A 562 10.56 -41.65 -50.32
N THR A 563 10.47 -42.69 -49.48
CA THR A 563 10.61 -42.63 -48.01
C THR A 563 12.08 -42.60 -47.54
N SER A 564 12.37 -41.79 -46.52
CA SER A 564 13.55 -41.93 -45.66
C SER A 564 13.09 -41.94 -44.19
N SER A 565 13.52 -42.91 -43.41
CA SER A 565 13.20 -43.03 -41.97
C SER A 565 14.42 -42.65 -41.14
N VAL A 566 14.31 -41.66 -40.25
CA VAL A 566 15.33 -41.35 -39.25
C VAL A 566 14.82 -41.86 -37.90
N TYR A 567 15.50 -42.86 -37.33
CA TYR A 567 15.29 -43.30 -35.96
C TYR A 567 16.19 -42.47 -35.03
N ALA A 568 15.59 -41.72 -34.10
CA ALA A 568 16.32 -41.13 -32.98
C ALA A 568 15.88 -41.84 -31.69
N VAL A 569 16.83 -42.50 -31.03
CA VAL A 569 16.64 -43.10 -29.70
C VAL A 569 16.57 -41.96 -28.68
N PRO A 570 15.60 -41.96 -27.73
CA PRO A 570 15.58 -40.97 -26.67
C PRO A 570 16.86 -41.11 -25.84
N THR A 571 17.76 -40.13 -25.95
CA THR A 571 18.94 -40.06 -25.09
C THR A 571 18.51 -39.40 -23.78
N ILE A 572 18.51 -40.18 -22.70
CA ILE A 572 18.34 -39.67 -21.34
C ILE A 572 19.58 -38.81 -21.04
N LEU A 573 19.43 -37.49 -21.05
CA LEU A 573 20.40 -36.62 -20.39
C LEU A 573 20.20 -36.78 -18.88
N THR A 574 21.24 -37.31 -18.24
CA THR A 574 21.34 -37.51 -16.80
C THR A 574 20.95 -36.25 -16.05
N SER A 575 19.85 -36.34 -15.29
CA SER A 575 19.55 -35.39 -14.23
C SER A 575 20.51 -35.64 -13.09
N THR A 576 21.30 -34.64 -12.70
CA THR A 576 21.94 -34.64 -11.40
C THR A 576 20.82 -34.52 -10.36
N GLN A 577 20.45 -35.63 -9.72
CA GLN A 577 19.65 -35.58 -8.51
C GLN A 577 20.47 -34.86 -7.44
N THR A 578 20.26 -33.57 -7.25
CA THR A 578 20.54 -32.95 -5.96
C THR A 578 19.46 -33.44 -5.01
N LYS A 579 19.81 -34.46 -4.23
CA LYS A 579 19.11 -34.83 -3.00
C LYS A 579 18.82 -33.52 -2.25
N ALA A 580 17.58 -33.35 -1.79
CA ALA A 580 17.26 -32.31 -0.82
C ALA A 580 18.11 -32.56 0.42
N ILE A 581 19.30 -31.97 0.44
CA ILE A 581 19.98 -31.66 1.68
C ILE A 581 19.16 -30.49 2.18
N THR A 582 18.25 -30.74 3.12
CA THR A 582 17.97 -29.73 4.14
C THR A 582 19.35 -29.30 4.61
N ASN A 583 19.82 -28.16 4.12
CA ASN A 583 21.05 -27.60 4.63
C ASN A 583 20.61 -26.81 5.86
N PRO A 584 20.76 -27.33 7.09
CA PRO A 584 20.57 -26.54 8.29
C PRO A 584 21.55 -25.34 8.33
N GLN A 585 22.45 -25.18 7.35
CA GLN A 585 23.29 -24.00 7.16
C GLN A 585 22.75 -22.92 6.21
N ALA A 586 21.49 -22.99 5.75
CA ALA A 586 20.78 -21.77 5.33
C ALA A 586 20.49 -20.82 6.53
N THR A 587 21.04 -21.14 7.71
CA THR A 587 21.21 -20.27 8.87
C THR A 587 22.34 -19.25 8.70
N ASN A 588 23.18 -19.35 7.66
CA ASN A 588 24.24 -18.38 7.38
C ASN A 588 23.87 -17.39 6.26
N ILE A 589 22.67 -16.80 6.32
CA ILE A 589 22.51 -15.43 5.82
C ILE A 589 23.00 -14.55 6.99
N PRO A 590 24.15 -13.88 6.88
CA PRO A 590 24.59 -12.99 7.95
C PRO A 590 23.49 -11.93 8.15
N ASN A 591 22.91 -11.84 9.35
CA ASN A 591 22.00 -10.79 9.82
C ASN A 591 20.48 -10.92 9.63
N PHE A 592 19.88 -12.11 9.48
CA PHE A 592 18.43 -12.27 9.70
C PHE A 592 18.14 -12.97 11.04
N PRO A 593 17.78 -12.23 12.12
CA PRO A 593 17.52 -12.81 13.42
C PRO A 593 16.30 -13.73 13.38
N SER A 594 16.41 -14.90 13.97
CA SER A 594 15.34 -15.89 13.91
C SER A 594 14.22 -15.69 14.92
N TYR A 595 14.39 -14.95 16.03
CA TYR A 595 13.38 -15.06 17.11
C TYR A 595 13.01 -13.86 17.99
N ASP A 596 13.72 -12.73 18.08
CA ASP A 596 13.32 -11.65 19.02
C ASP A 596 13.61 -10.23 18.48
N GLY A 597 12.80 -9.73 17.55
CA GLY A 597 12.96 -8.38 16.99
C GLY A 597 11.75 -7.88 16.22
N VAL A 598 11.75 -6.59 15.90
CA VAL A 598 10.77 -5.97 14.99
C VAL A 598 11.36 -6.01 13.57
N PHE A 599 10.65 -6.65 12.65
CA PHE A 599 11.15 -7.02 11.32
C PHE A 599 10.65 -6.09 10.23
N LEU A 600 11.46 -5.81 9.21
CA LEU A 600 11.04 -5.05 8.04
C LEU A 600 9.91 -5.80 7.31
N ALA A 601 8.69 -5.28 7.43
CA ALA A 601 7.53 -5.84 6.76
C ALA A 601 7.25 -5.10 5.45
N ARG A 602 7.53 -3.79 5.43
CA ARG A 602 7.22 -2.92 4.29
C ARG A 602 8.26 -1.84 4.11
N ALA A 603 8.40 -1.36 2.88
CA ALA A 603 9.21 -0.20 2.57
C ALA A 603 8.43 0.73 1.66
N VAL A 604 8.42 2.02 1.99
CA VAL A 604 7.88 3.09 1.15
C VAL A 604 9.06 3.87 0.58
N ILE A 605 9.10 4.01 -0.74
CA ILE A 605 10.09 4.80 -1.47
C ILE A 605 9.34 5.85 -2.27
N LEU A 606 9.63 7.13 -2.04
CA LEU A 606 9.13 8.24 -2.83
C LEU A 606 10.25 8.77 -3.71
N ASN A 607 9.98 8.88 -5.01
CA ASN A 607 10.76 9.67 -5.93
C ASN A 607 10.02 10.99 -6.16
N LEU A 608 10.48 12.02 -5.46
CA LEU A 608 9.95 13.38 -5.48
C LEU A 608 10.67 14.26 -6.51
N SER A 609 11.57 13.70 -7.34
CA SER A 609 12.25 14.47 -8.38
C SER A 609 11.20 15.19 -9.24
N PRO A 610 11.37 16.49 -9.52
CA PRO A 610 10.34 17.29 -10.16
C PRO A 610 10.11 16.81 -11.60
N TYR A 611 8.85 16.48 -11.88
CA TYR A 611 8.35 16.30 -13.24
C TYR A 611 6.91 16.78 -13.30
N ASN A 612 6.66 17.76 -14.17
CA ASN A 612 5.35 18.29 -14.48
C ASN A 612 4.92 17.85 -15.88
N THR A 613 3.66 17.45 -16.01
CA THR A 613 3.06 17.07 -17.29
C THR A 613 2.67 18.31 -18.09
N SER A 614 2.77 18.21 -19.42
CA SER A 614 2.18 19.15 -20.37
C SER A 614 0.84 18.66 -20.96
N ASP A 615 0.33 17.51 -20.50
CA ASP A 615 -0.97 16.99 -20.95
C ASP A 615 -2.12 17.77 -20.30
N GLU A 616 -2.72 18.68 -21.06
CA GLU A 616 -3.82 19.54 -20.61
C GLU A 616 -5.03 18.75 -20.08
N LYS A 617 -5.24 17.50 -20.52
CA LYS A 617 -6.38 16.69 -20.08
C LYS A 617 -6.35 16.36 -18.59
N VAL A 618 -5.16 16.36 -17.99
CA VAL A 618 -4.95 16.01 -16.59
C VAL A 618 -4.60 17.21 -15.72
N LEU A 619 -4.52 18.41 -16.31
CA LEU A 619 -4.33 19.66 -15.59
C LEU A 619 -5.62 20.22 -15.01
N ASN A 620 -6.76 19.61 -15.34
CA ASN A 620 -8.05 19.91 -14.73
C ASN A 620 -8.64 18.66 -14.08
N CYS A 621 -9.50 18.85 -13.10
CA CYS A 621 -10.32 17.78 -12.54
C CYS A 621 -11.74 18.27 -12.30
N ARG A 622 -12.69 17.34 -12.30
CA ARG A 622 -14.12 17.63 -12.08
C ARG A 622 -14.37 18.41 -10.79
N SER A 623 -13.71 18.02 -9.71
CA SER A 623 -13.88 18.65 -8.41
C SER A 623 -12.97 19.86 -8.21
N CYS A 624 -12.15 20.25 -9.19
CA CYS A 624 -11.12 21.27 -9.07
C CYS A 624 -11.61 22.69 -9.31
N SER A 625 -11.01 23.64 -8.56
CA SER A 625 -11.42 25.05 -8.59
C SER A 625 -11.05 25.76 -9.90
N ALA A 626 -9.98 25.33 -10.56
CA ALA A 626 -9.56 25.81 -11.87
C ALA A 626 -8.61 24.79 -12.54
N PRO A 627 -8.49 24.81 -13.88
CA PRO A 627 -7.41 24.10 -14.57
C PRO A 627 -6.04 24.73 -14.28
N SER A 628 -5.00 23.90 -14.25
CA SER A 628 -3.61 24.37 -14.20
C SER A 628 -3.20 24.96 -15.56
N PRO A 629 -2.31 25.96 -15.62
CA PRO A 629 -1.86 26.51 -16.91
C PRO A 629 -1.00 25.51 -17.71
N ALA A 630 -1.15 25.48 -19.03
CA ALA A 630 -0.48 24.51 -19.92
C ALA A 630 1.06 24.66 -19.96
N MET A 631 1.58 25.85 -19.68
CA MET A 631 3.02 26.17 -19.73
C MET A 631 3.85 25.58 -18.57
N TYR A 632 3.25 24.75 -17.70
CA TYR A 632 3.91 24.19 -16.51
C TYR A 632 4.70 22.90 -16.77
N GLY A 633 4.72 22.36 -17.99
CA GLY A 633 5.35 21.07 -18.30
C GLY A 633 6.89 21.06 -18.24
N THR A 634 7.47 20.00 -17.69
CA THR A 634 8.92 19.76 -17.72
C THR A 634 9.35 19.33 -19.11
N VAL A 635 10.35 20.02 -19.69
CA VAL A 635 10.89 19.68 -21.01
C VAL A 635 11.66 18.35 -20.93
N GLY A 636 11.37 17.45 -21.86
CA GLY A 636 12.06 16.17 -22.00
C GLY A 636 11.29 14.99 -21.43
N GLN A 637 11.91 13.81 -21.50
CA GLN A 637 11.31 12.57 -21.02
C GLN A 637 11.30 12.54 -19.48
N ARG A 638 10.23 11.99 -18.92
CA ARG A 638 10.14 11.71 -17.49
C ARG A 638 11.24 10.73 -17.10
N LYS A 639 12.10 11.15 -16.16
CA LYS A 639 13.22 10.32 -15.71
C LYS A 639 12.72 9.08 -14.97
N SER A 640 13.45 7.99 -15.13
CA SER A 640 13.25 6.73 -14.43
C SER A 640 14.53 6.40 -13.66
N THR A 641 14.39 6.14 -12.37
CA THR A 641 15.50 5.80 -11.48
C THR A 641 15.42 4.30 -11.18
N ARG A 642 16.50 3.57 -11.47
CA ARG A 642 16.62 2.18 -11.04
C ARG A 642 16.95 2.12 -9.55
N VAL A 643 16.11 1.43 -8.79
CA VAL A 643 16.28 1.25 -7.35
C VAL A 643 16.64 -0.20 -7.06
N THR A 644 17.66 -0.39 -6.23
CA THR A 644 18.00 -1.70 -5.62
C THR A 644 17.76 -1.57 -4.12
N VAL A 645 16.82 -2.33 -3.57
CA VAL A 645 16.49 -2.34 -2.13
C VAL A 645 16.97 -3.63 -1.50
N ASN A 646 17.65 -3.51 -0.36
CA ASN A 646 18.05 -4.64 0.48
C ASN A 646 17.23 -4.65 1.78
N GLY A 647 17.19 -5.77 2.50
CA GLY A 647 16.55 -5.87 3.83
C GLY A 647 15.30 -6.76 3.88
N PHE A 648 14.84 -7.28 2.75
CA PHE A 648 13.80 -8.32 2.70
C PHE A 648 14.44 -9.71 2.59
N GLN A 649 13.69 -10.76 2.94
CA GLN A 649 14.22 -12.12 2.89
C GLN A 649 14.43 -12.62 1.46
N PRO A 650 15.60 -13.20 1.13
CA PRO A 650 15.84 -13.82 -0.17
C PRO A 650 14.77 -14.86 -0.54
N GLY A 651 14.32 -14.85 -1.79
CA GLY A 651 13.31 -15.78 -2.30
C GLY A 651 11.86 -15.37 -2.01
N HIS A 652 11.63 -14.32 -1.22
CA HIS A 652 10.29 -13.78 -1.01
C HIS A 652 9.78 -13.06 -2.26
N ARG A 653 8.45 -13.09 -2.44
CA ARG A 653 7.74 -12.31 -3.45
C ARG A 653 7.04 -11.16 -2.73
N LEU A 654 7.46 -9.93 -3.01
CA LEU A 654 6.87 -8.73 -2.44
C LEU A 654 5.74 -8.24 -3.35
N LYS A 655 4.64 -7.81 -2.74
CA LYS A 655 3.60 -7.04 -3.42
C LYS A 655 4.11 -5.62 -3.66
N LEU A 656 3.96 -5.13 -4.89
CA LEU A 656 4.45 -3.83 -5.35
C LEU A 656 3.28 -2.89 -5.65
N VAL A 657 2.97 -2.00 -4.71
CA VAL A 657 1.93 -0.97 -4.88
C VAL A 657 2.58 0.32 -5.37
N ARG A 658 1.92 1.02 -6.29
CA ARG A 658 2.44 2.26 -6.90
C ARG A 658 1.40 3.37 -6.82
N LEU A 659 1.77 4.50 -6.22
CA LEU A 659 1.04 5.76 -6.28
C LEU A 659 1.64 6.60 -7.42
N ARG A 660 0.85 6.79 -8.48
CA ARG A 660 1.27 7.43 -9.74
C ARG A 660 0.34 8.58 -10.08
N GLY A 661 0.91 9.60 -10.68
CA GLY A 661 0.22 10.65 -11.42
C GLY A 661 1.05 11.04 -12.66
N PRO A 662 0.45 11.69 -13.66
CA PRO A 662 1.15 12.14 -14.87
C PRO A 662 2.31 13.10 -14.60
N GLY A 663 2.25 13.90 -13.53
CA GLY A 663 3.29 14.81 -13.05
C GLY A 663 2.87 15.45 -11.72
N LEU A 664 3.74 16.21 -11.06
CA LEU A 664 3.43 16.87 -9.78
C LEU A 664 2.23 17.80 -9.90
N ASN A 665 2.14 18.55 -11.00
CA ASN A 665 1.05 19.48 -11.32
C ASN A 665 -0.27 18.80 -11.75
N ALA A 666 -0.33 17.46 -11.86
CA ALA A 666 -1.54 16.80 -12.35
C ALA A 666 -2.68 16.88 -11.33
N LYS A 667 -3.87 17.27 -11.78
CA LYS A 667 -5.11 17.30 -10.98
C LYS A 667 -5.98 16.07 -11.18
N ALA A 668 -5.79 15.36 -12.28
CA ALA A 668 -6.44 14.10 -12.59
C ALA A 668 -5.43 13.02 -13.03
N GLY A 669 -5.91 11.79 -13.23
CA GLY A 669 -5.07 10.64 -13.59
C GLY A 669 -4.18 10.13 -12.45
N VAL A 670 -4.42 10.60 -11.22
CA VAL A 670 -3.79 10.07 -10.01
C VAL A 670 -4.38 8.70 -9.70
N ASN A 671 -3.53 7.75 -9.32
CA ASN A 671 -3.91 6.37 -9.20
C ASN A 671 -3.02 5.60 -8.21
N VAL A 672 -3.62 4.67 -7.45
CA VAL A 672 -2.90 3.68 -6.64
C VAL A 672 -3.15 2.28 -7.21
N SER A 673 -2.18 1.76 -7.96
CA SER A 673 -2.21 0.40 -8.55
C SER A 673 -3.56 0.02 -9.20
N GLY A 674 -4.14 0.89 -10.00
CA GLY A 674 -5.38 0.68 -10.74
C GLY A 674 -6.67 1.03 -10.01
N ILE A 675 -6.64 1.51 -8.76
CA ILE A 675 -7.88 1.85 -8.06
C ILE A 675 -8.64 3.01 -8.71
N ALA A 676 -9.96 2.93 -8.65
CA ALA A 676 -10.91 3.95 -9.06
C ALA A 676 -11.97 4.14 -7.97
N PHE A 677 -12.45 5.37 -7.85
CA PHE A 677 -13.52 5.76 -6.93
C PHE A 677 -14.73 6.23 -7.73
N ASN A 678 -15.91 6.02 -7.16
CA ASN A 678 -17.08 6.77 -7.59
C ASN A 678 -16.99 8.17 -6.99
N GLU A 679 -16.77 9.17 -7.84
CA GLU A 679 -16.54 10.57 -7.43
C GLU A 679 -17.70 11.19 -6.63
N ASP A 680 -18.93 10.68 -6.76
CA ASP A 680 -20.10 11.22 -6.08
C ASP A 680 -20.41 10.54 -4.73
N THR A 681 -19.81 9.38 -4.47
CA THR A 681 -20.11 8.56 -3.28
C THR A 681 -18.87 8.19 -2.49
N GLY A 682 -17.67 8.30 -3.07
CA GLY A 682 -16.42 7.87 -2.44
C GLY A 682 -16.23 6.34 -2.36
N ILE A 683 -17.12 5.56 -2.97
CA ILE A 683 -17.04 4.09 -2.98
C ILE A 683 -15.92 3.63 -3.92
N VAL A 684 -15.15 2.63 -3.49
CA VAL A 684 -14.16 1.95 -4.35
C VAL A 684 -14.87 1.14 -5.42
N MET A 685 -14.55 1.40 -6.69
CA MET A 685 -15.24 0.79 -7.84
C MET A 685 -14.57 -0.49 -8.35
N ASN A 686 -13.32 -0.75 -7.95
CA ASN A 686 -12.56 -1.91 -8.41
C ASN A 686 -11.45 -2.29 -7.44
N THR A 687 -11.04 -3.55 -7.52
CA THR A 687 -9.89 -4.05 -6.75
C THR A 687 -8.57 -3.54 -7.36
N PRO A 688 -7.66 -2.99 -6.54
CA PRO A 688 -6.30 -2.67 -6.99
C PRO A 688 -5.58 -3.89 -7.58
N ARG A 689 -4.74 -3.64 -8.57
CA ARG A 689 -3.87 -4.61 -9.25
C ARG A 689 -2.41 -4.25 -8.98
N PRO A 690 -1.89 -4.55 -7.78
CA PRO A 690 -0.48 -4.36 -7.48
C PRO A 690 0.39 -5.24 -8.39
N GLY A 691 1.62 -4.77 -8.64
CA GLY A 691 2.65 -5.61 -9.23
C GLY A 691 3.22 -6.59 -8.22
N SER A 692 4.25 -7.34 -8.64
CA SER A 692 5.04 -8.16 -7.73
C SER A 692 6.50 -8.11 -8.10
N ILE A 693 7.37 -8.21 -7.10
CA ILE A 693 8.81 -8.28 -7.28
C ILE A 693 9.38 -9.44 -6.47
N TYR A 694 10.40 -10.12 -7.00
CA TYR A 694 11.10 -11.17 -6.27
C TYR A 694 12.35 -10.58 -5.60
N VAL A 695 12.58 -10.99 -4.36
CA VAL A 695 13.85 -10.76 -3.68
C VAL A 695 14.83 -11.83 -4.18
N GLU A 696 15.90 -11.39 -4.80
CA GLU A 696 16.93 -12.25 -5.36
C GLU A 696 17.72 -12.99 -4.27
N ARG A 697 18.55 -13.96 -4.69
CA ARG A 697 19.37 -14.77 -3.76
C ARG A 697 20.37 -13.93 -2.96
N ASP A 698 20.76 -12.77 -3.48
CA ASP A 698 21.63 -11.80 -2.81
C ASP A 698 20.86 -10.90 -1.80
N GLY A 699 19.56 -11.14 -1.60
CA GLY A 699 18.71 -10.38 -0.68
C GLY A 699 18.23 -9.04 -1.22
N THR A 700 18.39 -8.81 -2.53
CA THR A 700 18.06 -7.53 -3.16
C THR A 700 16.79 -7.61 -3.99
N ALA A 701 16.03 -6.52 -4.04
CA ALA A 701 14.88 -6.34 -4.91
C ALA A 701 15.13 -5.14 -5.84
N ARG A 702 15.06 -5.36 -7.15
CA ARG A 702 15.34 -4.35 -8.18
C ARG A 702 14.10 -3.94 -8.98
N PHE A 703 13.81 -2.65 -9.04
CA PHE A 703 12.73 -2.08 -9.83
C PHE A 703 13.02 -0.65 -10.25
N ASP A 704 12.30 -0.17 -11.26
CA ASP A 704 12.39 1.21 -11.69
C ASP A 704 11.25 2.05 -11.07
N ILE A 705 11.57 3.28 -10.65
CA ILE A 705 10.63 4.28 -10.13
C ILE A 705 10.76 5.58 -10.94
N LEU A 706 9.64 6.11 -11.41
CA LEU A 706 9.62 7.35 -12.19
C LEU A 706 9.77 8.57 -11.27
N ALA A 707 10.27 9.68 -11.81
CA ALA A 707 10.16 10.99 -11.15
C ALA A 707 8.69 11.27 -10.79
N SER A 708 8.40 11.89 -9.65
CA SER A 708 7.02 12.07 -9.15
C SER A 708 6.26 10.74 -9.01
N GLU A 709 6.78 9.77 -8.27
CA GLU A 709 6.10 8.48 -8.03
C GLU A 709 6.41 7.99 -6.62
N ALA A 710 5.47 7.29 -5.98
CA ALA A 710 5.75 6.53 -4.77
C ALA A 710 5.49 5.03 -4.96
N VAL A 711 6.33 4.21 -4.33
CA VAL A 711 6.31 2.75 -4.35
C VAL A 711 6.20 2.24 -2.92
N LEU A 712 5.30 1.28 -2.71
CA LEU A 712 5.20 0.50 -1.47
C LEU A 712 5.53 -0.95 -1.80
N LEU A 713 6.54 -1.49 -1.12
CA LEU A 713 6.88 -2.90 -1.07
C LEU A 713 6.25 -3.51 0.17
N VAL A 714 5.52 -4.61 0.00
CA VAL A 714 4.92 -5.36 1.12
C VAL A 714 5.41 -6.81 1.07
N ASP A 715 6.06 -7.26 2.13
CA ASP A 715 6.33 -8.67 2.33
C ASP A 715 5.11 -9.35 2.94
N GLU A 716 4.29 -9.98 2.10
CA GLU A 716 3.05 -10.63 2.53
C GLU A 716 3.30 -11.86 3.42
N ARG A 717 4.54 -12.36 3.51
CA ARG A 717 4.90 -13.49 4.39
C ARG A 717 5.23 -13.06 5.82
N VAL A 718 5.42 -11.76 6.05
CA VAL A 718 5.67 -11.15 7.39
C VAL A 718 4.35 -10.70 8.05
N LEU A 719 3.22 -10.84 7.34
CA LEU A 719 1.90 -10.39 7.75
C LEU A 719 1.20 -11.39 8.67
#